data_AF-A0A6P0V457-F1
#
_entry.id   AF-A0A6P0V457-F1
#
_cell.length_a   1.000
_cell.length_b   1.000
_cell.length_c   1.000
_cell.angle_alpha   90.00
_cell.angle_beta   90.00
_cell.angle_gamma   90.00
#
_symmetry.space_group_name_H-M   'P 1'
#
loop_
_entity.id
_entity.type
_entity.pdbx_description
1 polymer ?
#
loop_
_entity_poly.entity_id
_entity_poly.type
_entity_poly.pdbx_seq_one_letter_code
_entity_poly.pdbx_strand_id
1 'polypeptide(L)'
;MHITNLKQAEHWHSLLYEDLYYPLKINKLDSLIISGDIANKSTLEEYKVAKQFIDNLCQDFSLEPKQIIIVPGNHDLNWEQTKKAFHPKNNKEKPKIYIEKDKYKQRFVHFSEFYKDIKGQSYPLDDDKQYTLDHLPKQHLLILGLNSAWQLDHYDKYCASINMDALNKALTEIKYNKDYQNCIKIAVWHHPVNSECEGKISDSAFLHRLVNYGFRFFLNGHMHIREAETSNYRYEKIYQEEKIYGICAGTFGVHTSELSKATPWQYNLLEFNTDTLTVHPRWRQQENSPWESGDNYTINIKSNQKTIDQDKLTRIIDNLKQDMGTISNDYYKIYNEGFKEIIYNALEGITTIIKDFIVADRATIYFLNESERLSSIVDKKGEYLEIAVLIGQGFAGKVAKSKKIHISAMEECRNSDETVKQSKRTGYTTYTLLTYPLLDEQENLVAVIQLINKLKKSNNQKSSLEERIDQSGFKEEDKEDLDKLADQIRPILGEFKSSYKMAHEMQGFIDYTKAIHKLSKASTKCNDLEEICKMVTKVAEDFMQADRTTLWLADRQRKELQATIISKDGSPEEKIIKFGDGYVGEAAAEKKIKIIPFDLYEHQDSQMSKKTDKETGYRTCSLMSMPIFHVDQLVGVLQLVNKRKPGVDIEYDDEKLIKNPLDCFQNSFTDEDKKLIKQLNYFIATAISEVNQSITDKADNILYEFLSKITELAKDELCSHRVTIFLLDQEAKEFWSIIKENIEIRVPINKGIVGEAGRKKPGEFVKARNVDKDNNPRFNEAKKQDKKNDYTTYNLLAIPLFNEKEELVAVVEFVNKLKNIQSRIKQDIAPKDKVDKDKVDMEGFTDTDPKKFSEISYIMLKFLEGFKALYETTRRKQGELRLKNAITTLSEINIDAERSQIFEKVQEEAKKLVNADRSTLWHLDRKSNKLWAHFDEDGESQRKEVPVGTGYVGKVAEHCKSLNISFERYGEPNYAISLESDDENSYLIYSLICMPILNSDKELLAVIQLDNKKKPGNFSDDNHEDYDSTQVPELFQANFTKEDEKLLNEFNIAAASYLSQIELFEEMHKIASS
;
A
#
# COMPACT_ATOMS: atom_id res chain seq x y z
N MET A 1 -7.73 61.12 18.29
CA MET A 1 -7.70 61.86 19.58
C MET A 1 -8.77 62.93 19.66
N HIS A 2 -8.91 63.83 18.67
CA HIS A 2 -9.93 64.90 18.63
C HIS A 2 -9.83 65.87 19.82
N ILE A 3 -8.63 66.34 20.12
CA ILE A 3 -8.44 67.37 21.15
C ILE A 3 -9.00 68.71 20.62
N THR A 4 -10.00 69.23 21.32
CA THR A 4 -10.74 70.45 20.92
C THR A 4 -10.62 71.60 21.92
N ASN A 5 -10.47 71.31 23.21
CA ASN A 5 -10.44 72.32 24.27
C ASN A 5 -9.66 71.85 25.49
N LEU A 6 -9.24 72.81 26.34
CA LEU A 6 -8.36 72.55 27.47
C LEU A 6 -8.95 71.56 28.49
N LYS A 7 -10.22 71.72 28.84
CA LYS A 7 -10.90 70.86 29.83
C LYS A 7 -10.89 69.39 29.38
N GLN A 8 -11.12 69.16 28.10
CA GLN A 8 -11.09 67.83 27.49
C GLN A 8 -9.68 67.22 27.55
N ALA A 9 -8.65 68.00 27.20
CA ALA A 9 -7.25 67.57 27.25
C ALA A 9 -6.80 67.23 28.69
N GLU A 10 -7.08 68.11 29.67
CA GLU A 10 -6.77 67.87 31.09
C GLU A 10 -7.46 66.61 31.62
N HIS A 11 -8.71 66.40 31.21
CA HIS A 11 -9.49 65.23 31.62
C HIS A 11 -8.89 63.92 31.08
N TRP A 12 -8.59 63.84 29.78
CA TRP A 12 -7.98 62.62 29.22
C TRP A 12 -6.56 62.40 29.70
N HIS A 13 -5.81 63.49 29.92
CA HIS A 13 -4.48 63.41 30.50
C HIS A 13 -4.55 62.76 31.88
N SER A 14 -5.46 63.23 32.74
CA SER A 14 -5.65 62.69 34.08
C SER A 14 -6.01 61.20 34.05
N LEU A 15 -6.93 60.79 33.17
CA LEU A 15 -7.31 59.39 33.04
C LEU A 15 -6.18 58.50 32.52
N LEU A 16 -5.36 58.98 31.58
CA LEU A 16 -4.20 58.24 31.10
C LEU A 16 -3.10 58.16 32.17
N TYR A 17 -2.85 59.26 32.88
CA TYR A 17 -1.91 59.30 34.00
C TYR A 17 -2.31 58.31 35.09
N GLU A 18 -3.58 58.30 35.50
CA GLU A 18 -4.10 57.39 36.51
C GLU A 18 -3.88 55.92 36.12
N ASP A 19 -4.10 55.55 34.86
CA ASP A 19 -3.92 54.18 34.39
C ASP A 19 -2.45 53.75 34.28
N LEU A 20 -1.60 54.62 33.72
CA LEU A 20 -0.18 54.31 33.60
C LEU A 20 0.49 54.25 34.99
N TYR A 21 0.16 55.17 35.88
CA TYR A 21 0.85 55.32 37.16
C TYR A 21 0.36 54.33 38.24
N TYR A 22 -0.95 54.12 38.39
CA TYR A 22 -1.49 53.31 39.49
C TYR A 22 -1.53 51.81 39.18
N PRO A 23 -2.37 51.30 38.24
CA PRO A 23 -2.45 49.87 37.98
C PRO A 23 -1.23 49.34 37.22
N LEU A 24 -0.69 50.09 36.25
CA LEU A 24 0.44 49.63 35.43
C LEU A 24 1.82 49.94 36.06
N LYS A 25 1.88 50.82 37.07
CA LYS A 25 3.10 51.19 37.80
C LYS A 25 4.23 51.73 36.90
N ILE A 26 3.85 52.42 35.82
CA ILE A 26 4.77 53.04 34.87
C ILE A 26 5.02 54.48 35.31
N ASN A 27 6.27 54.79 35.65
CA ASN A 27 6.72 56.14 36.00
C ASN A 27 7.64 56.77 34.93
N LYS A 28 7.88 56.04 33.83
CA LYS A 28 8.71 56.49 32.70
C LYS A 28 8.30 55.76 31.43
N LEU A 29 8.25 56.49 30.31
CA LEU A 29 8.04 55.93 28.98
C LEU A 29 9.29 56.07 28.11
N ASP A 30 9.60 55.04 27.31
CA ASP A 30 10.68 55.09 26.33
C ASP A 30 10.31 55.86 25.06
N SER A 31 9.03 55.85 24.69
CA SER A 31 8.52 56.54 23.52
C SER A 31 7.00 56.71 23.57
N LEU A 32 6.50 57.75 22.91
CA LEU A 32 5.08 58.01 22.68
C LEU A 32 4.80 58.05 21.18
N ILE A 33 3.85 57.23 20.71
CA ILE A 33 3.45 57.19 19.29
C ILE A 33 2.00 57.68 19.16
N ILE A 34 1.79 58.72 18.37
CA ILE A 34 0.48 59.29 18.04
C ILE A 34 0.20 59.00 16.58
N SER A 35 -0.71 58.05 16.32
CA SER A 35 -1.03 57.55 14.98
C SER A 35 -2.00 58.45 14.18
N GLY A 36 -2.26 59.69 14.61
CA GLY A 36 -3.07 60.69 13.89
C GLY A 36 -4.39 61.07 14.57
N ASP A 37 -5.16 61.91 13.87
CA ASP A 37 -6.40 62.56 14.32
C ASP A 37 -6.24 63.29 15.65
N ILE A 38 -5.21 64.12 15.72
CA ILE A 38 -4.83 64.86 16.93
C ILE A 38 -5.86 65.95 17.19
N ALA A 39 -6.11 66.79 16.19
CA ALA A 39 -7.17 67.80 16.19
C ALA A 39 -8.50 67.20 15.67
N ASN A 40 -9.59 67.97 15.73
CA ASN A 40 -10.85 67.61 15.05
C ASN A 40 -10.99 68.34 13.70
N LYS A 41 -10.59 69.61 13.63
CA LYS A 41 -10.71 70.45 12.41
C LYS A 41 -9.40 71.04 11.92
N SER A 42 -8.27 70.64 12.49
CA SER A 42 -6.94 71.16 12.20
C SER A 42 -6.91 72.70 12.30
N THR A 43 -7.16 73.24 13.50
CA THR A 43 -7.05 74.67 13.81
C THR A 43 -5.89 74.94 14.77
N LEU A 44 -5.35 76.17 14.75
CA LEU A 44 -4.25 76.56 15.62
C LEU A 44 -4.59 76.42 17.11
N GLU A 45 -5.84 76.72 17.50
CA GLU A 45 -6.26 76.60 18.91
C GLU A 45 -6.33 75.14 19.37
N GLU A 46 -6.83 74.23 18.52
CA GLU A 46 -6.82 72.78 18.82
C GLU A 46 -5.39 72.27 19.03
N TYR A 47 -4.44 72.67 18.17
CA TYR A 47 -3.05 72.25 18.29
C TYR A 47 -2.31 72.86 19.49
N LYS A 48 -2.65 74.09 19.91
CA LYS A 48 -2.11 74.67 21.16
C LYS A 48 -2.51 73.81 22.37
N VAL A 49 -3.77 73.37 22.41
CA VAL A 49 -4.26 72.50 23.48
C VAL A 49 -3.64 71.10 23.37
N ALA A 50 -3.53 70.54 22.17
CA ALA A 50 -2.88 69.25 21.95
C ALA A 50 -1.39 69.28 22.35
N LYS A 51 -0.71 70.40 22.13
CA LYS A 51 0.67 70.61 22.59
C LYS A 51 0.72 70.56 24.11
N GLN A 52 -0.17 71.26 24.81
CA GLN A 52 -0.22 71.23 26.27
C GLN A 52 -0.47 69.82 26.81
N PHE A 53 -1.35 69.03 26.16
CA PHE A 53 -1.55 67.62 26.49
C PHE A 53 -0.25 66.81 26.39
N ILE A 54 0.51 66.98 25.31
CA ILE A 54 1.80 66.29 25.11
C ILE A 54 2.86 66.79 26.09
N ASP A 55 2.94 68.10 26.33
CA ASP A 55 3.90 68.70 27.28
C ASP A 55 3.71 68.12 28.69
N ASN A 56 2.46 67.95 29.13
CA ASN A 56 2.14 67.32 30.41
C ASN A 56 2.62 65.86 30.47
N LEU A 57 2.35 65.06 29.41
CA LEU A 57 2.87 63.69 29.33
C LEU A 57 4.39 63.63 29.32
N CYS A 58 5.06 64.60 28.68
CA CYS A 58 6.51 64.67 28.66
C CYS A 58 7.08 64.95 30.04
N GLN A 59 6.43 65.84 30.79
CA GLN A 59 6.79 66.15 32.17
C GLN A 59 6.57 64.94 33.10
N ASP A 60 5.41 64.29 33.01
CA ASP A 60 5.03 63.22 33.93
C ASP A 60 5.76 61.89 33.67
N PHE A 61 6.10 61.59 32.41
CA PHE A 61 6.73 60.31 32.02
C PHE A 61 8.17 60.45 31.49
N SER A 62 8.79 61.62 31.66
CA SER A 62 10.19 61.91 31.29
C SER A 62 10.52 61.64 29.81
N LEU A 63 9.66 62.10 28.89
CA LEU A 63 9.87 61.97 27.45
C LEU A 63 10.58 63.20 26.87
N GLU A 64 11.57 62.95 26.01
CA GLU A 64 12.22 63.99 25.20
C GLU A 64 11.53 64.15 23.82
N PRO A 65 11.61 65.32 23.16
CA PRO A 65 11.04 65.55 21.82
C PRO A 65 11.35 64.47 20.76
N LYS A 66 12.54 63.88 20.80
CA LYS A 66 12.94 62.81 19.86
C LYS A 66 12.19 61.49 20.08
N GLN A 67 11.65 61.26 21.28
CA GLN A 67 10.91 60.06 21.67
C GLN A 67 9.41 60.14 21.36
N ILE A 68 8.95 61.27 20.81
CA ILE A 68 7.56 61.51 20.42
C ILE A 68 7.43 61.33 18.90
N ILE A 69 6.67 60.35 18.46
CA ILE A 69 6.42 60.04 17.05
C ILE A 69 5.00 60.47 16.73
N ILE A 70 4.83 61.26 15.67
CA ILE A 70 3.54 61.83 15.29
C ILE A 70 3.37 61.72 13.78
N VAL A 71 2.24 61.15 13.35
CA VAL A 71 1.81 61.12 11.94
C VAL A 71 0.44 61.77 11.80
N PRO A 72 0.11 62.39 10.65
CA PRO A 72 -1.19 63.03 10.45
C PRO A 72 -2.31 62.04 10.08
N GLY A 73 -3.52 62.30 10.58
CA GLY A 73 -4.78 61.69 10.17
C GLY A 73 -5.64 62.61 9.29
N ASN A 74 -6.88 62.19 9.00
CA ASN A 74 -7.81 62.98 8.18
C ASN A 74 -8.38 64.20 8.92
N HIS A 75 -8.39 64.19 10.25
CA HIS A 75 -8.78 65.36 11.05
C HIS A 75 -7.64 66.38 11.26
N ASP A 76 -6.41 66.00 10.89
CA ASP A 76 -5.23 66.86 10.97
C ASP A 76 -5.01 67.72 9.71
N LEU A 77 -5.83 67.54 8.67
CA LEU A 77 -5.89 68.45 7.51
C LEU A 77 -7.05 69.44 7.63
N ASN A 78 -6.82 70.69 7.23
CA ASN A 78 -7.83 71.73 7.30
C ASN A 78 -8.73 71.74 6.05
N TRP A 79 -9.95 71.22 6.18
CA TRP A 79 -10.91 71.11 5.07
C TRP A 79 -11.28 72.45 4.41
N GLU A 80 -11.29 73.55 5.16
CA GLU A 80 -11.57 74.89 4.60
C GLU A 80 -10.41 75.41 3.74
N GLN A 81 -9.16 75.13 4.12
CA GLN A 81 -8.02 75.41 3.26
C GLN A 81 -8.06 74.57 1.98
N THR A 82 -8.49 73.32 2.10
CA THR A 82 -8.68 72.44 0.96
C THR A 82 -9.68 73.03 -0.04
N LYS A 83 -10.83 73.57 0.40
CA LYS A 83 -11.81 74.24 -0.50
C LYS A 83 -11.21 75.39 -1.30
N LYS A 84 -10.29 76.17 -0.72
CA LYS A 84 -9.63 77.31 -1.39
C LYS A 84 -8.73 76.89 -2.56
N ALA A 85 -8.33 75.61 -2.63
CA ALA A 85 -7.50 75.08 -3.71
C ALA A 85 -8.30 74.65 -4.94
N PHE A 86 -9.63 74.53 -4.85
CA PHE A 86 -10.47 73.97 -5.90
C PHE A 86 -11.19 75.09 -6.65
N HIS A 87 -11.04 75.11 -7.97
CA HIS A 87 -11.66 76.10 -8.83
C HIS A 87 -12.63 75.40 -9.81
N PRO A 88 -13.92 75.78 -9.83
CA PRO A 88 -14.87 75.20 -10.78
C PRO A 88 -14.54 75.64 -12.21
N LYS A 89 -14.38 74.67 -13.13
CA LYS A 89 -14.25 74.93 -14.57
C LYS A 89 -15.61 74.71 -15.24
N ASN A 90 -16.20 75.77 -15.78
CA ASN A 90 -17.46 75.70 -16.53
C ASN A 90 -17.21 74.92 -17.84
N ASN A 91 -17.70 73.68 -17.94
CA ASN A 91 -17.80 72.98 -19.21
C ASN A 91 -19.06 72.10 -19.24
N LYS A 92 -19.82 72.20 -20.34
CA LYS A 92 -21.21 71.71 -20.44
C LYS A 92 -21.42 70.19 -20.45
N GLU A 93 -20.37 69.37 -20.32
CA GLU A 93 -20.51 67.91 -20.46
C GLU A 93 -19.79 67.04 -19.40
N LYS A 94 -19.18 67.64 -18.37
CA LYS A 94 -18.76 67.02 -17.08
C LYS A 94 -17.92 68.05 -16.30
N PRO A 95 -18.18 68.29 -15.00
CA PRO A 95 -17.38 69.24 -14.23
C PRO A 95 -15.97 68.67 -14.02
N LYS A 96 -14.97 69.19 -14.76
CA LYS A 96 -13.55 68.96 -14.44
C LYS A 96 -13.14 70.01 -13.41
N ILE A 97 -12.77 69.59 -12.21
CA ILE A 97 -12.28 70.49 -11.17
C ILE A 97 -10.78 70.73 -11.35
N TYR A 98 -10.33 71.98 -11.28
CA TYR A 98 -8.91 72.32 -11.28
C TYR A 98 -8.43 72.52 -9.84
N ILE A 99 -7.36 71.82 -9.45
CA ILE A 99 -6.74 71.92 -8.12
C ILE A 99 -5.44 72.71 -8.23
N GLU A 100 -5.36 73.85 -7.53
CA GLU A 100 -4.16 74.67 -7.42
C GLU A 100 -3.19 74.02 -6.42
N LYS A 101 -2.15 73.34 -6.93
CA LYS A 101 -1.25 72.49 -6.14
C LYS A 101 -0.63 73.18 -4.93
N ASP A 102 -0.19 74.43 -5.06
CA ASP A 102 0.47 75.16 -3.97
C ASP A 102 -0.48 75.48 -2.81
N LYS A 103 -1.74 75.81 -3.12
CA LYS A 103 -2.79 75.98 -2.11
C LYS A 103 -3.26 74.65 -1.54
N TYR A 104 -3.31 73.60 -2.36
CA TYR A 104 -3.71 72.27 -1.90
C TYR A 104 -2.77 71.79 -0.79
N LYS A 105 -1.45 71.93 -0.96
CA LYS A 105 -0.43 71.57 0.05
C LYS A 105 -0.63 72.27 1.40
N GLN A 106 -1.22 73.46 1.43
CA GLN A 106 -1.45 74.22 2.67
C GLN A 106 -2.44 73.54 3.62
N ARG A 107 -3.22 72.55 3.18
CA ARG A 107 -4.16 71.82 4.06
C ARG A 107 -3.52 71.23 5.32
N PHE A 108 -2.22 70.93 5.30
CA PHE A 108 -1.47 70.44 6.47
C PHE A 108 -0.63 71.52 7.18
N VAL A 109 -0.81 72.81 6.86
CA VAL A 109 0.07 73.88 7.40
C VAL A 109 0.01 73.97 8.92
N HIS A 110 -1.17 73.88 9.53
CA HIS A 110 -1.31 73.92 10.99
C HIS A 110 -0.71 72.66 11.65
N PHE A 111 -0.86 71.48 11.03
CA PHE A 111 -0.18 70.27 11.49
C PHE A 111 1.35 70.41 11.40
N SER A 112 1.86 71.05 10.34
CA SER A 112 3.29 71.29 10.15
C SER A 112 3.88 72.24 11.19
N GLU A 113 3.14 73.29 11.55
CA GLU A 113 3.50 74.21 12.63
C GLU A 113 3.47 73.49 13.99
N PHE A 114 2.41 72.74 14.29
CA PHE A 114 2.34 71.91 15.49
C PHE A 114 3.47 70.89 15.58
N TYR A 115 3.77 70.18 14.49
CA TYR A 115 4.87 69.23 14.43
C TYR A 115 6.22 69.94 14.68
N LYS A 116 6.40 71.18 14.19
CA LYS A 116 7.58 72.00 14.49
C LYS A 116 7.67 72.37 15.97
N ASP A 117 6.55 72.71 16.60
CA ASP A 117 6.52 73.06 18.02
C ASP A 117 6.91 71.88 18.91
N ILE A 118 6.63 70.64 18.49
CA ILE A 118 7.02 69.43 19.20
C ILE A 118 8.43 68.97 18.83
N LYS A 119 8.76 68.91 17.53
CA LYS A 119 9.97 68.23 17.00
C LYS A 119 11.12 69.18 16.66
N GLY A 120 10.90 70.49 16.71
CA GLY A 120 11.86 71.53 16.33
C GLY A 120 12.05 71.72 14.82
N GLN A 121 11.41 70.89 13.99
CA GLN A 121 11.47 70.96 12.52
C GLN A 121 10.07 70.89 11.92
N SER A 122 9.82 71.62 10.84
CA SER A 122 8.51 71.61 10.17
C SER A 122 8.23 70.28 9.47
N TYR A 123 7.00 69.80 9.58
CA TYR A 123 6.54 68.67 8.76
C TYR A 123 6.44 69.09 7.29
N PRO A 124 6.93 68.29 6.33
CA PRO A 124 6.91 68.67 4.91
C PRO A 124 5.49 68.77 4.35
N LEU A 125 5.24 69.85 3.58
CA LEU A 125 3.97 70.05 2.88
C LEU A 125 3.94 69.41 1.48
N ASP A 126 5.10 69.09 0.91
CA ASP A 126 5.22 68.34 -0.34
C ASP A 126 4.88 66.86 -0.07
N ASP A 127 3.88 66.33 -0.78
CA ASP A 127 3.36 64.97 -0.62
C ASP A 127 4.43 63.88 -0.82
N ASP A 128 5.35 64.08 -1.77
CA ASP A 128 6.47 63.19 -2.03
C ASP A 128 7.57 63.21 -0.94
N LYS A 129 7.43 64.04 0.10
CA LYS A 129 8.31 64.13 1.26
C LYS A 129 7.60 63.83 2.58
N GLN A 130 6.32 63.48 2.57
CA GLN A 130 5.51 63.23 3.77
C GLN A 130 5.80 61.87 4.43
N TYR A 131 7.05 61.69 4.88
CA TYR A 131 7.49 60.60 5.75
C TYR A 131 8.43 61.13 6.85
N THR A 132 8.57 60.36 7.93
CA THR A 132 9.54 60.63 9.00
C THR A 132 10.33 59.37 9.31
N LEU A 133 11.58 59.54 9.75
CA LEU A 133 12.43 58.47 10.26
C LEU A 133 12.90 58.85 11.66
N ASP A 134 12.20 58.32 12.66
CA ASP A 134 12.51 58.55 14.07
C ASP A 134 13.39 57.40 14.58
N HIS A 135 14.69 57.68 14.77
CA HIS A 135 15.68 56.71 15.23
C HIS A 135 15.94 56.84 16.73
N LEU A 136 15.68 55.78 17.48
CA LEU A 136 15.88 55.66 18.92
C LEU A 136 17.04 54.69 19.20
N PRO A 137 18.30 55.16 19.21
CA PRO A 137 19.47 54.28 19.22
C PRO A 137 19.62 53.50 20.53
N LYS A 138 19.15 54.04 21.67
CA LYS A 138 19.22 53.35 22.96
C LYS A 138 18.30 52.13 23.02
N GLN A 139 17.19 52.17 22.29
CA GLN A 139 16.19 51.11 22.23
C GLN A 139 16.38 50.21 20.98
N HIS A 140 17.36 50.51 20.13
CA HIS A 140 17.52 49.85 18.82
C HIS A 140 16.25 49.87 17.96
N LEU A 141 15.51 50.99 17.98
CA LEU A 141 14.25 51.15 17.24
C LEU A 141 14.40 52.19 16.12
N LEU A 142 13.82 51.85 14.97
CA LEU A 142 13.60 52.77 13.87
C LEU A 142 12.11 52.81 13.55
N ILE A 143 11.53 54.00 13.59
CA ILE A 143 10.10 54.20 13.35
C ILE A 143 9.93 55.04 12.08
N LEU A 144 9.25 54.45 11.09
CA LEU A 144 8.88 55.07 9.83
C LEU A 144 7.45 55.62 9.92
N GLY A 145 7.31 56.95 9.99
CA GLY A 145 6.02 57.62 9.89
C GLY A 145 5.63 57.87 8.43
N LEU A 146 4.38 57.58 8.05
CA LEU A 146 3.84 57.79 6.71
C LEU A 146 2.49 58.52 6.76
N ASN A 147 2.27 59.47 5.84
CA ASN A 147 0.97 60.14 5.71
C ASN A 147 -0.02 59.30 4.91
N SER A 148 -1.03 58.73 5.58
CA SER A 148 -2.14 58.03 4.92
C SER A 148 -3.30 58.94 4.47
N ALA A 149 -3.28 60.22 4.84
CA ALA A 149 -4.31 61.21 4.54
C ALA A 149 -3.91 62.15 3.38
N TRP A 150 -2.80 61.87 2.70
CA TRP A 150 -2.21 62.78 1.71
C TRP A 150 -3.10 63.02 0.48
N GLN A 151 -4.04 62.13 0.15
CA GLN A 151 -5.00 62.31 -0.96
C GLN A 151 -6.38 62.80 -0.51
N LEU A 152 -6.61 62.95 0.80
CA LEU A 152 -7.93 63.28 1.32
C LEU A 152 -8.27 64.76 1.15
N ASP A 153 -9.50 65.01 0.71
CA ASP A 153 -10.06 66.35 0.55
C ASP A 153 -11.59 66.38 0.62
N HIS A 154 -12.16 67.58 0.57
CA HIS A 154 -13.58 67.79 0.76
C HIS A 154 -14.47 67.12 -0.30
N TYR A 155 -13.91 66.71 -1.46
CA TYR A 155 -14.61 65.91 -2.46
C TYR A 155 -14.42 64.41 -2.24
N ASP A 156 -13.18 63.98 -1.97
CA ASP A 156 -12.84 62.58 -1.74
C ASP A 156 -12.34 62.37 -0.30
N LYS A 157 -13.31 62.22 0.60
CA LYS A 157 -13.06 62.07 2.04
C LYS A 157 -12.60 60.68 2.45
N TYR A 158 -12.56 59.73 1.51
CA TYR A 158 -12.33 58.31 1.80
C TYR A 158 -11.17 57.69 1.02
N CYS A 159 -10.50 58.45 0.14
CA CYS A 159 -9.31 58.01 -0.59
C CYS A 159 -8.03 58.03 0.27
N ALA A 160 -8.00 57.20 1.31
CA ALA A 160 -6.80 56.96 2.09
C ALA A 160 -5.81 56.10 1.30
N SER A 161 -4.54 56.50 1.26
CA SER A 161 -3.48 55.75 0.58
C SER A 161 -2.10 56.16 1.10
N ILE A 162 -1.04 55.41 0.75
CA ILE A 162 0.34 55.79 1.03
C ILE A 162 0.98 56.35 -0.24
N ASN A 163 1.60 57.53 -0.16
CA ASN A 163 2.35 58.09 -1.28
C ASN A 163 3.61 57.25 -1.56
N MET A 164 3.69 56.66 -2.74
CA MET A 164 4.77 55.73 -3.10
C MET A 164 6.12 56.42 -3.29
N ASP A 165 6.15 57.70 -3.67
CA ASP A 165 7.40 58.47 -3.78
C ASP A 165 7.98 58.78 -2.40
N ALA A 166 7.13 59.12 -1.43
CA ALA A 166 7.53 59.27 -0.03
C ALA A 166 8.09 57.96 0.53
N LEU A 167 7.39 56.83 0.32
CA LEU A 167 7.86 55.51 0.73
C LEU A 167 9.19 55.13 0.05
N ASN A 168 9.33 55.41 -1.26
CA ASN A 168 10.56 55.14 -2.01
C ASN A 168 11.76 55.86 -1.39
N LYS A 169 11.61 57.15 -1.08
CA LYS A 169 12.67 57.95 -0.47
C LYS A 169 13.01 57.44 0.93
N ALA A 170 12.00 57.16 1.75
CA ALA A 170 12.19 56.59 3.09
C ALA A 170 12.96 55.27 3.05
N LEU A 171 12.54 54.31 2.21
CA LEU A 171 13.21 53.03 2.07
C LEU A 171 14.63 53.17 1.51
N THR A 172 14.86 54.16 0.64
CA THR A 172 16.20 54.47 0.11
C THR A 172 17.13 54.96 1.21
N GLU A 173 16.67 55.87 2.07
CA GLU A 173 17.43 56.31 3.25
C GLU A 173 17.69 55.15 4.22
N ILE A 174 16.68 54.29 4.45
CA ILE A 174 16.82 53.09 5.28
C ILE A 174 17.90 52.16 4.74
N LYS A 175 17.93 51.95 3.43
CA LYS A 175 18.90 51.08 2.76
C LYS A 175 20.34 51.54 2.95
N TYR A 176 20.59 52.85 2.82
CA TYR A 176 21.96 53.39 2.78
C TYR A 176 22.51 53.79 4.14
N ASN A 177 21.66 53.91 5.17
CA ASN A 177 22.12 54.20 6.53
C ASN A 177 22.41 52.89 7.29
N LYS A 178 23.67 52.72 7.72
CA LYS A 178 24.12 51.52 8.43
C LYS A 178 23.52 51.40 9.84
N ASP A 179 23.25 52.52 10.50
CA ASP A 179 22.72 52.54 11.87
C ASP A 179 21.31 51.91 11.94
N TYR A 180 20.58 51.96 10.83
CA TYR A 180 19.22 51.44 10.71
C TYR A 180 19.14 49.94 10.45
N GLN A 181 20.24 49.30 10.04
CA GLN A 181 20.23 47.88 9.68
C GLN A 181 19.92 46.99 10.88
N ASN A 182 20.52 47.30 12.03
CA ASN A 182 20.37 46.54 13.27
C ASN A 182 19.18 46.97 14.13
N CYS A 183 18.37 47.92 13.65
CA CYS A 183 17.17 48.36 14.38
C CYS A 183 15.99 47.44 14.09
N ILE A 184 15.15 47.24 15.12
CA ILE A 184 13.77 46.80 14.98
C ILE A 184 13.01 47.92 14.25
N LYS A 185 12.27 47.57 13.19
CA LYS A 185 11.63 48.55 12.28
C LYS A 185 10.12 48.52 12.41
N ILE A 186 9.55 49.68 12.75
CA ILE A 186 8.10 49.91 12.93
C ILE A 186 7.62 50.87 11.86
N ALA A 187 6.54 50.57 11.16
CA ALA A 187 5.88 51.55 10.30
C ALA A 187 4.63 52.11 11.00
N VAL A 188 4.33 53.39 10.86
CA VAL A 188 3.21 54.07 11.51
C VAL A 188 2.48 54.95 10.49
N TRP A 189 1.16 54.82 10.43
CA TRP A 189 0.27 55.72 9.67
C TRP A 189 -1.11 55.77 10.33
N HIS A 190 -2.09 56.47 9.75
CA HIS A 190 -3.39 56.64 10.38
C HIS A 190 -4.46 55.63 9.94
N HIS A 191 -4.77 55.55 8.64
CA HIS A 191 -5.90 54.76 8.14
C HIS A 191 -5.62 53.24 8.08
N PRO A 192 -6.56 52.37 8.43
CA PRO A 192 -6.36 50.92 8.43
C PRO A 192 -6.25 50.36 7.01
N VAL A 193 -5.57 49.21 6.89
CA VAL A 193 -5.48 48.43 5.65
C VAL A 193 -6.54 47.33 5.60
N ASN A 194 -7.08 46.91 6.75
CA ASN A 194 -8.06 45.84 6.88
C ASN A 194 -9.22 46.25 7.80
N SER A 195 -10.22 46.94 7.24
CA SER A 195 -11.43 47.31 7.97
C SER A 195 -12.65 47.30 7.04
N GLU A 196 -13.84 47.08 7.61
CA GLU A 196 -15.13 47.29 6.95
C GLU A 196 -15.57 48.77 6.97
N CYS A 197 -14.83 49.64 7.67
CA CYS A 197 -15.12 51.08 7.75
C CYS A 197 -14.85 51.80 6.40
N GLU A 198 -15.62 52.86 6.14
CA GLU A 198 -15.32 53.83 5.08
C GLU A 198 -13.95 54.49 5.36
N GLY A 199 -13.10 54.67 4.33
CA GLY A 199 -11.78 55.33 4.49
C GLY A 199 -10.55 54.43 4.67
N LYS A 200 -10.65 53.11 4.40
CA LYS A 200 -9.49 52.20 4.41
C LYS A 200 -8.53 52.41 3.25
N ILE A 201 -7.26 52.05 3.45
CA ILE A 201 -6.28 51.98 2.37
C ILE A 201 -6.60 50.78 1.47
N SER A 202 -7.03 51.06 0.24
CA SER A 202 -7.46 50.03 -0.71
C SER A 202 -6.29 49.24 -1.32
N ASP A 203 -5.15 49.89 -1.54
CA ASP A 203 -3.94 49.25 -2.06
C ASP A 203 -2.96 48.90 -0.91
N SER A 204 -2.90 47.61 -0.57
CA SER A 204 -2.00 47.08 0.47
C SER A 204 -0.65 46.59 -0.07
N ALA A 205 -0.35 46.76 -1.37
CA ALA A 205 0.87 46.23 -1.99
C ALA A 205 2.16 46.79 -1.38
N PHE A 206 2.11 48.00 -0.81
CA PHE A 206 3.25 48.61 -0.13
C PHE A 206 3.72 47.83 1.11
N LEU A 207 2.86 47.05 1.76
CA LEU A 207 3.23 46.21 2.91
C LEU A 207 4.29 45.18 2.54
N HIS A 208 4.19 44.58 1.36
CA HIS A 208 5.20 43.64 0.86
C HIS A 208 6.57 44.32 0.72
N ARG A 209 6.61 45.60 0.36
CA ARG A 209 7.85 46.37 0.30
C ARG A 209 8.43 46.61 1.68
N LEU A 210 7.61 46.91 2.67
CA LEU A 210 8.05 47.04 4.07
C LEU A 210 8.65 45.72 4.58
N VAL A 211 8.00 44.58 4.30
CA VAL A 211 8.51 43.24 4.65
C VAL A 211 9.91 42.99 4.10
N ASN A 212 10.16 43.35 2.83
CA ASN A 212 11.46 43.19 2.17
C ASN A 212 12.57 44.07 2.77
N TYR A 213 12.20 45.14 3.48
CA TYR A 213 13.13 46.02 4.18
C TYR A 213 13.22 45.71 5.68
N GLY A 214 12.71 44.54 6.11
CA GLY A 214 12.84 44.03 7.47
C GLY A 214 11.81 44.59 8.46
N PHE A 215 10.74 45.23 7.98
CA PHE A 215 9.61 45.59 8.85
C PHE A 215 8.77 44.34 9.13
N ARG A 216 8.41 44.13 10.39
CA ARG A 216 7.58 42.99 10.83
C ARG A 216 6.28 43.42 11.49
N PHE A 217 6.13 44.71 11.77
CA PHE A 217 4.88 45.23 12.29
C PHE A 217 4.66 46.69 11.91
N PHE A 218 3.40 47.07 11.92
CA PHE A 218 2.96 48.44 11.71
C PHE A 218 1.85 48.83 12.68
N LEU A 219 1.77 50.13 12.95
CA LEU A 219 0.78 50.73 13.83
C LEU A 219 -0.15 51.64 13.03
N ASN A 220 -1.45 51.57 13.32
CA ASN A 220 -2.44 52.48 12.75
C ASN A 220 -3.53 52.89 13.73
N GLY A 221 -4.42 53.80 13.30
CA GLY A 221 -5.61 54.25 14.02
C GLY A 221 -6.88 54.07 13.18
N HIS A 222 -7.85 54.98 13.34
CA HIS A 222 -9.07 55.12 12.51
C HIS A 222 -10.00 53.88 12.47
N MET A 223 -10.02 53.05 13.52
CA MET A 223 -10.98 51.94 13.63
C MET A 223 -12.08 52.24 14.65
N HIS A 224 -13.34 52.17 14.20
CA HIS A 224 -14.57 52.38 14.97
C HIS A 224 -15.40 51.09 15.04
N ILE A 225 -14.78 49.99 15.50
CA ILE A 225 -15.45 48.69 15.63
C ILE A 225 -16.33 48.69 16.90
N ARG A 226 -17.46 47.97 16.85
CA ARG A 226 -18.49 47.96 17.92
C ARG A 226 -18.19 47.00 19.08
N GLU A 227 -17.17 46.16 18.97
CA GLU A 227 -16.89 45.07 19.91
C GLU A 227 -15.45 45.15 20.41
N ALA A 228 -15.26 45.04 21.73
CA ALA A 228 -13.97 45.13 22.41
C ALA A 228 -13.18 43.80 22.38
N GLU A 229 -13.24 43.05 21.28
CA GLU A 229 -12.46 41.82 21.12
C GLU A 229 -11.09 42.10 20.50
N THR A 230 -10.03 41.59 21.12
CA THR A 230 -8.62 41.79 20.71
C THR A 230 -8.34 41.30 19.28
N SER A 231 -9.08 40.31 18.80
CA SER A 231 -9.03 39.78 17.43
C SER A 231 -9.37 40.83 16.36
N ASN A 232 -10.28 41.77 16.67
CA ASN A 232 -10.75 42.79 15.72
C ASN A 232 -9.72 43.93 15.51
N TYR A 233 -8.73 44.06 16.40
CA TYR A 233 -7.72 45.12 16.36
C TYR A 233 -6.32 44.61 15.97
N ARG A 234 -6.22 43.33 15.62
CA ARG A 234 -5.01 42.65 15.17
C ARG A 234 -5.15 42.24 13.70
N TYR A 235 -4.14 42.54 12.91
CA TYR A 235 -4.04 42.11 11.52
C TYR A 235 -2.79 41.28 11.29
N GLU A 236 -2.90 40.19 10.54
CA GLU A 236 -1.77 39.34 10.17
C GLU A 236 -1.82 39.07 8.66
N LYS A 237 -0.71 39.32 7.97
CA LYS A 237 -0.56 38.96 6.56
C LYS A 237 0.78 38.28 6.31
N ILE A 238 0.73 37.21 5.53
CA ILE A 238 1.89 36.40 5.16
C ILE A 238 2.31 36.80 3.74
N TYR A 239 3.59 37.15 3.57
CA TYR A 239 4.23 37.41 2.28
C TYR A 239 5.50 36.57 2.19
N GLN A 240 5.56 35.58 1.29
CA GLN A 240 6.75 34.74 1.08
C GLN A 240 7.30 34.18 2.40
N GLU A 241 6.43 33.53 3.19
CA GLU A 241 6.73 32.92 4.50
C GLU A 241 7.05 33.92 5.64
N GLU A 242 7.18 35.21 5.33
CA GLU A 242 7.42 36.27 6.31
C GLU A 242 6.09 36.94 6.72
N LYS A 243 5.90 37.12 8.03
CA LYS A 243 4.68 37.72 8.59
C LYS A 243 4.87 39.22 8.84
N ILE A 244 3.83 40.01 8.54
CA ILE A 244 3.71 41.38 9.02
C ILE A 244 2.45 41.54 9.87
N TYR A 245 2.63 42.09 11.07
CA TYR A 245 1.57 42.27 12.07
C TYR A 245 1.10 43.73 12.12
N GLY A 246 -0.20 43.97 11.94
CA GLY A 246 -0.81 45.27 12.17
C GLY A 246 -1.42 45.36 13.56
N ILE A 247 -1.07 46.41 14.32
CA ILE A 247 -1.64 46.70 15.64
C ILE A 247 -2.39 48.02 15.54
N CYS A 248 -3.70 48.01 15.80
CA CYS A 248 -4.51 49.22 15.77
C CYS A 248 -4.69 49.82 17.17
N ALA A 249 -4.51 51.14 17.29
CA ALA A 249 -4.74 51.89 18.52
C ALA A 249 -6.20 52.25 18.78
N GLY A 250 -7.10 52.07 17.81
CA GLY A 250 -8.51 52.44 17.94
C GLY A 250 -8.72 53.95 18.14
N THR A 251 -9.64 54.33 19.03
CA THR A 251 -10.04 55.72 19.25
C THR A 251 -9.73 56.17 20.69
N PHE A 252 -8.80 57.10 20.91
CA PHE A 252 -8.39 57.50 22.27
C PHE A 252 -9.36 58.46 23.00
N GLY A 253 -9.93 59.43 22.29
CA GLY A 253 -10.63 60.57 22.92
C GLY A 253 -11.85 61.12 22.17
N VAL A 254 -12.44 60.45 21.18
CA VAL A 254 -13.57 61.07 20.46
C VAL A 254 -14.80 61.28 21.40
N HIS A 255 -15.51 62.40 21.32
CA HIS A 255 -16.69 62.63 22.18
C HIS A 255 -17.82 61.62 21.89
N THR A 256 -18.65 61.31 22.90
CA THR A 256 -19.76 60.34 22.81
C THR A 256 -20.72 60.58 21.65
N SER A 257 -20.96 61.84 21.26
CA SER A 257 -21.84 62.20 20.13
C SER A 257 -21.28 61.83 18.75
N GLU A 258 -19.97 61.62 18.65
CA GLU A 258 -19.25 61.26 17.42
C GLU A 258 -18.96 59.76 17.34
N LEU A 259 -19.22 58.99 18.42
CA LEU A 259 -19.02 57.55 18.48
C LEU A 259 -20.32 56.79 18.16
N SER A 260 -20.18 55.63 17.50
CA SER A 260 -21.30 54.71 17.37
C SER A 260 -21.63 54.09 18.73
N LYS A 261 -22.91 53.80 18.99
CA LYS A 261 -23.31 53.07 20.22
C LYS A 261 -22.55 51.74 20.26
N ALA A 262 -21.64 51.60 21.23
CA ALA A 262 -20.74 50.46 21.50
C ALA A 262 -19.26 50.58 21.11
N THR A 263 -18.77 51.65 20.46
CA THR A 263 -17.32 51.80 20.21
C THR A 263 -16.57 52.22 21.49
N PRO A 264 -15.62 51.42 22.02
CA PRO A 264 -14.85 51.79 23.21
C PRO A 264 -13.74 52.81 22.89
N TRP A 265 -13.31 53.57 23.90
CA TRP A 265 -12.05 54.31 23.79
C TRP A 265 -10.88 53.39 24.07
N GLN A 266 -9.75 53.58 23.37
CA GLN A 266 -8.64 52.64 23.37
C GLN A 266 -7.26 53.32 23.28
N TYR A 267 -6.26 52.69 23.90
CA TYR A 267 -4.84 52.86 23.61
C TYR A 267 -4.09 51.54 23.83
N ASN A 268 -2.87 51.43 23.34
CA ASN A 268 -2.02 50.25 23.57
C ASN A 268 -0.76 50.66 24.32
N LEU A 269 -0.37 49.86 25.31
CA LEU A 269 0.99 49.85 25.84
C LEU A 269 1.77 48.72 25.15
N LEU A 270 2.94 49.05 24.61
CA LEU A 270 3.80 48.12 23.87
C LEU A 270 5.06 47.84 24.68
N GLU A 271 5.25 46.59 25.08
CA GLU A 271 6.44 46.14 25.82
C GLU A 271 7.36 45.34 24.88
N PHE A 272 8.57 45.86 24.68
CA PHE A 272 9.60 45.21 23.85
C PHE A 272 10.57 44.44 24.74
N ASN A 273 10.63 43.13 24.54
CA ASN A 273 11.70 42.26 25.03
C ASN A 273 12.66 41.95 23.87
N THR A 274 13.80 41.30 24.17
CA THR A 274 14.86 41.06 23.16
C THR A 274 14.33 40.36 21.90
N ASP A 275 13.30 39.52 22.05
CA ASP A 275 12.84 38.59 21.01
C ASP A 275 11.32 38.66 20.79
N THR A 276 10.58 39.44 21.60
CA THR A 276 9.11 39.47 21.60
C THR A 276 8.54 40.86 21.87
N LEU A 277 7.40 41.18 21.25
CA LEU A 277 6.58 42.36 21.49
C LEU A 277 5.31 41.91 22.20
N THR A 278 5.13 42.32 23.44
CA THR A 278 3.87 42.12 24.16
C THR A 278 3.01 43.38 24.00
N VAL A 279 1.79 43.18 23.51
CA VAL A 279 0.80 44.25 23.39
C VAL A 279 -0.14 44.14 24.57
N HIS A 280 -0.33 45.26 25.27
CA HIS A 280 -1.28 45.44 26.36
C HIS A 280 -2.38 46.40 25.90
N PRO A 281 -3.47 45.90 25.31
CA PRO A 281 -4.60 46.73 24.92
C PRO A 281 -5.30 47.28 26.17
N ARG A 282 -5.62 48.58 26.14
CA ARG A 282 -6.34 49.28 27.21
C ARG A 282 -7.58 49.89 26.61
N TRP A 283 -8.73 49.72 27.27
CA TRP A 283 -9.99 50.25 26.76
C TRP A 283 -10.94 50.73 27.85
N ARG A 284 -11.91 51.57 27.50
CA ARG A 284 -13.01 51.97 28.40
C ARG A 284 -14.32 52.11 27.62
N GLN A 285 -15.43 51.74 28.23
CA GLN A 285 -16.76 51.79 27.61
C GLN A 285 -17.52 53.10 27.87
N GLN A 286 -17.20 53.80 28.97
CA GLN A 286 -17.84 55.06 29.31
C GLN A 286 -16.79 56.18 29.37
N GLU A 287 -17.19 57.41 29.03
CA GLU A 287 -16.27 58.55 28.89
C GLU A 287 -15.45 58.82 30.17
N ASN A 288 -16.07 58.62 31.35
CA ASN A 288 -15.48 58.87 32.66
C ASN A 288 -15.09 57.59 33.43
N SER A 289 -15.20 56.39 32.83
CA SER A 289 -14.81 55.16 33.52
C SER A 289 -13.28 54.98 33.53
N PRO A 290 -12.71 54.30 34.54
CA PRO A 290 -11.32 53.86 34.50
C PRO A 290 -11.02 53.01 33.27
N TRP A 291 -9.74 52.92 32.90
CA TRP A 291 -9.28 52.02 31.85
C TRP A 291 -9.27 50.57 32.33
N GLU A 292 -9.70 49.67 31.45
CA GLU A 292 -9.75 48.23 31.65
C GLU A 292 -8.66 47.55 30.79
N SER A 293 -8.25 46.34 31.19
CA SER A 293 -7.29 45.54 30.42
C SER A 293 -8.02 44.69 29.39
N GLY A 294 -7.56 44.73 28.14
CA GLY A 294 -7.84 43.66 27.19
C GLY A 294 -6.93 42.45 27.42
N ASP A 295 -7.16 41.40 26.62
CA ASP A 295 -6.28 40.22 26.60
C ASP A 295 -4.91 40.61 26.03
N ASN A 296 -3.87 40.45 26.84
CA ASN A 296 -2.50 40.64 26.40
C ASN A 296 -2.14 39.57 25.36
N TYR A 297 -1.37 39.96 24.34
CA TYR A 297 -0.85 39.02 23.36
C TYR A 297 0.59 39.33 22.99
N THR A 298 1.33 38.29 22.64
CA THR A 298 2.77 38.39 22.35
C THR A 298 3.02 38.06 20.88
N ILE A 299 3.89 38.85 20.24
CA ILE A 299 4.35 38.70 18.87
C ILE A 299 5.85 38.43 18.89
N ASN A 300 6.33 37.39 18.20
CA ASN A 300 7.77 37.12 18.10
C ASN A 300 8.43 38.08 17.09
N ILE A 301 9.50 38.78 17.52
CA ILE A 301 10.18 39.85 16.76
C ILE A 301 11.41 39.32 15.99
N LYS A 302 12.12 38.31 16.50
CA LYS A 302 13.31 37.78 15.82
C LYS A 302 12.96 36.80 14.70
N SER A 303 13.51 37.06 13.51
CA SER A 303 13.57 36.10 12.43
C SER A 303 14.62 35.02 12.73
N ASN A 304 14.20 33.76 12.66
CA ASN A 304 15.01 32.56 12.52
C ASN A 304 16.18 32.36 13.53
N GLN A 305 15.86 32.03 14.77
CA GLN A 305 16.47 30.79 15.30
C GLN A 305 15.62 29.64 14.76
N LYS A 306 16.26 28.59 14.22
CA LYS A 306 15.59 27.35 13.81
C LYS A 306 15.04 26.65 15.06
N THR A 307 13.95 27.16 15.62
CA THR A 307 13.12 26.40 16.54
C THR A 307 12.11 25.65 15.70
N ILE A 308 12.11 24.33 15.81
CA ILE A 308 11.06 23.48 15.25
C ILE A 308 9.74 24.01 15.81
N ASP A 309 8.86 24.45 14.93
CA ASP A 309 7.48 24.79 15.29
C ASP A 309 6.84 23.50 15.81
N GLN A 310 6.82 23.33 17.13
CA GLN A 310 6.34 22.11 17.76
C GLN A 310 4.85 21.89 17.49
N ASP A 311 4.07 22.95 17.30
CA ASP A 311 2.66 22.83 16.92
C ASP A 311 2.51 22.33 15.48
N LYS A 312 3.34 22.83 14.56
CA LYS A 312 3.38 22.33 13.16
C LYS A 312 3.85 20.87 13.11
N LEU A 313 4.90 20.52 13.87
CA LEU A 313 5.40 19.15 13.95
C LEU A 313 4.33 18.22 14.54
N THR A 314 3.68 18.60 15.65
CA THR A 314 2.62 17.81 16.28
C THR A 314 1.45 17.56 15.33
N ARG A 315 0.96 18.59 14.64
CA ARG A 315 -0.12 18.43 13.65
C ARG A 315 0.26 17.50 12.50
N ILE A 316 1.51 17.57 12.02
CA ILE A 316 1.99 16.69 10.96
C ILE A 316 2.13 15.25 11.47
N ILE A 317 2.57 15.05 12.72
CA ILE A 317 2.59 13.73 13.36
C ILE A 317 1.18 13.18 13.51
N ASP A 318 0.23 13.99 13.94
CA ASP A 318 -1.17 13.59 14.10
C ASP A 318 -1.78 13.22 12.74
N ASN A 319 -1.52 14.01 11.70
CA ASN A 319 -1.94 13.69 10.33
C ASN A 319 -1.28 12.40 9.83
N LEU A 320 0.03 12.20 10.05
CA LEU A 320 0.72 10.97 9.68
C LEU A 320 0.14 9.76 10.42
N LYS A 321 -0.17 9.88 11.71
CA LYS A 321 -0.84 8.82 12.48
C LYS A 321 -2.24 8.53 11.93
N GLN A 322 -2.97 9.56 11.52
CA GLN A 322 -4.27 9.39 10.88
C GLN A 322 -4.15 8.71 9.49
N ASP A 323 -3.16 9.10 8.69
CA ASP A 323 -2.89 8.50 7.39
C ASP A 323 -2.44 7.04 7.53
N MET A 324 -1.62 6.74 8.54
CA MET A 324 -1.23 5.38 8.93
C MET A 324 -2.43 4.56 9.42
N GLY A 325 -3.33 5.17 10.20
CA GLY A 325 -4.61 4.57 10.56
C GLY A 325 -5.48 4.30 9.33
N THR A 326 -5.43 5.14 8.31
CA THR A 326 -6.13 4.93 7.03
C THR A 326 -5.53 3.76 6.26
N ILE A 327 -4.19 3.65 6.19
CA ILE A 327 -3.49 2.48 5.63
C ILE A 327 -3.86 1.20 6.40
N SER A 328 -4.17 1.29 7.68
CA SER A 328 -4.56 0.11 8.45
C SER A 328 -6.04 -0.26 8.34
N ASN A 329 -6.92 0.72 8.22
CA ASN A 329 -8.36 0.52 8.37
C ASN A 329 -9.12 0.48 7.03
N ASP A 330 -8.56 1.02 5.95
CA ASP A 330 -9.29 1.22 4.68
C ASP A 330 -8.66 0.44 3.53
N TYR A 331 -8.83 -0.88 3.61
CA TYR A 331 -8.35 -1.86 2.62
C TYR A 331 -8.73 -1.47 1.18
N TYR A 332 -9.96 -0.99 0.98
CA TYR A 332 -10.50 -0.67 -0.34
C TYR A 332 -9.74 0.48 -1.01
N LYS A 333 -9.24 1.43 -0.20
CA LYS A 333 -8.45 2.57 -0.67
C LYS A 333 -7.04 2.16 -1.09
N ILE A 334 -6.40 1.26 -0.33
CA ILE A 334 -5.08 0.72 -0.64
C ILE A 334 -5.11 -0.13 -1.92
N TYR A 335 -6.16 -0.93 -2.08
CA TYR A 335 -6.37 -1.78 -3.24
C TYR A 335 -6.69 -1.01 -4.52
N ASN A 336 -7.47 0.10 -4.43
CA ASN A 336 -7.99 0.82 -5.60
C ASN A 336 -7.36 2.19 -5.90
N GLU A 337 -6.88 2.95 -4.91
CA GLU A 337 -6.46 4.36 -5.09
C GLU A 337 -4.93 4.55 -5.18
N GLY A 338 -4.17 3.47 -5.38
CA GLY A 338 -2.73 3.57 -5.60
C GLY A 338 -1.95 3.73 -4.30
N PHE A 339 -1.62 2.59 -3.70
CA PHE A 339 -0.81 2.45 -2.48
C PHE A 339 0.38 3.42 -2.34
N LYS A 340 1.07 3.70 -3.45
CA LYS A 340 2.22 4.62 -3.49
C LYS A 340 1.85 6.06 -3.13
N GLU A 341 0.65 6.52 -3.51
CA GLU A 341 0.12 7.83 -3.17
C GLU A 341 -0.05 7.99 -1.66
N ILE A 342 -0.66 7.00 -1.01
CA ILE A 342 -0.96 7.05 0.43
C ILE A 342 0.34 7.14 1.24
N ILE A 343 1.33 6.30 0.90
CA ILE A 343 2.66 6.36 1.54
C ILE A 343 3.37 7.68 1.25
N TYR A 344 3.32 8.16 0.01
CA TYR A 344 3.93 9.44 -0.35
C TYR A 344 3.33 10.59 0.46
N ASN A 345 2.00 10.68 0.51
CA ASN A 345 1.27 11.72 1.25
C ASN A 345 1.61 11.68 2.74
N ALA A 346 1.70 10.49 3.34
CA ALA A 346 2.16 10.34 4.71
C ALA A 346 3.59 10.91 4.91
N LEU A 347 4.54 10.52 4.05
CA LEU A 347 5.93 10.97 4.16
C LEU A 347 6.15 12.44 3.78
N GLU A 348 5.26 13.04 2.99
CA GLU A 348 5.37 14.41 2.49
C GLU A 348 5.44 15.44 3.63
N GLY A 349 4.68 15.21 4.71
CA GLY A 349 4.69 16.07 5.89
C GLY A 349 6.08 16.15 6.53
N ILE A 350 6.70 15.00 6.80
CA ILE A 350 8.01 14.91 7.46
C ILE A 350 9.12 15.42 6.54
N THR A 351 9.12 15.01 5.27
CA THR A 351 10.11 15.48 4.28
C THR A 351 10.06 17.00 4.11
N THR A 352 8.87 17.61 4.18
CA THR A 352 8.71 19.07 4.16
C THR A 352 9.28 19.73 5.40
N ILE A 353 9.09 19.17 6.60
CA ILE A 353 9.74 19.70 7.82
C ILE A 353 11.26 19.66 7.68
N ILE A 354 11.82 18.52 7.26
CA ILE A 354 13.28 18.38 7.17
C ILE A 354 13.85 19.34 6.11
N LYS A 355 13.20 19.46 4.93
CA LYS A 355 13.69 20.37 3.87
C LYS A 355 13.62 21.83 4.30
N ASP A 356 12.54 22.26 4.96
CA ASP A 356 12.37 23.64 5.41
C ASP A 356 13.35 23.95 6.54
N PHE A 357 13.49 23.03 7.50
CA PHE A 357 14.37 23.17 8.65
C PHE A 357 15.84 23.22 8.23
N ILE A 358 16.28 22.41 7.27
CA ILE A 358 17.66 22.42 6.78
C ILE A 358 17.85 23.38 5.60
N VAL A 359 16.79 24.03 5.09
CA VAL A 359 16.85 24.93 3.93
C VAL A 359 17.42 24.20 2.70
N ALA A 360 16.86 23.02 2.42
CA ALA A 360 17.13 22.21 1.24
C ALA A 360 15.98 22.33 0.24
N ASP A 361 16.26 22.12 -1.05
CA ASP A 361 15.21 22.14 -2.09
C ASP A 361 14.33 20.88 -2.03
N ARG A 362 14.93 19.71 -1.74
CA ARG A 362 14.21 18.44 -1.60
C ARG A 362 14.76 17.59 -0.47
N ALA A 363 13.90 16.74 0.08
CA ALA A 363 14.24 15.69 1.02
C ALA A 363 13.63 14.36 0.55
N THR A 364 14.35 13.27 0.75
CA THR A 364 13.89 11.91 0.44
C THR A 364 14.21 11.00 1.63
N ILE A 365 13.26 10.19 2.07
CA ILE A 365 13.43 9.24 3.17
C ILE A 365 13.38 7.83 2.59
N TYR A 366 14.47 7.08 2.75
CA TYR A 366 14.56 5.69 2.34
C TYR A 366 14.40 4.76 3.54
N PHE A 367 13.57 3.73 3.38
CA PHE A 367 13.43 2.64 4.34
C PHE A 367 14.18 1.41 3.85
N LEU A 368 14.76 0.66 4.79
CA LEU A 368 15.40 -0.61 4.49
C LEU A 368 14.33 -1.72 4.43
N ASN A 369 14.24 -2.40 3.30
CA ASN A 369 13.39 -3.59 3.13
C ASN A 369 14.16 -4.89 3.42
N GLU A 370 13.46 -6.03 3.40
CA GLU A 370 14.03 -7.35 3.71
C GLU A 370 15.11 -7.81 2.71
N SER A 371 15.07 -7.29 1.48
CA SER A 371 16.04 -7.58 0.41
C SER A 371 17.34 -6.77 0.52
N GLU A 372 17.63 -6.16 1.68
CA GLU A 372 18.76 -5.24 1.88
C GLU A 372 18.78 -4.06 0.88
N ARG A 373 17.59 -3.62 0.44
CA ARG A 373 17.42 -2.45 -0.43
C ARG A 373 16.81 -1.31 0.35
N LEU A 374 17.32 -0.12 0.09
CA LEU A 374 16.72 1.14 0.47
C LEU A 374 15.67 1.51 -0.56
N SER A 375 14.41 1.67 -0.16
CA SER A 375 13.34 2.12 -1.06
C SER A 375 12.65 3.37 -0.53
N SER A 376 12.19 4.22 -1.45
CA SER A 376 11.44 5.44 -1.16
C SER A 376 10.41 5.68 -2.27
N ILE A 377 9.37 6.45 -1.97
CA ILE A 377 8.36 6.84 -2.95
C ILE A 377 8.50 8.33 -3.22
N VAL A 378 8.50 8.71 -4.49
CA VAL A 378 8.68 10.09 -4.96
C VAL A 378 7.60 10.47 -5.97
N ASP A 379 7.15 11.72 -5.95
CA ASP A 379 6.28 12.26 -6.99
C ASP A 379 7.08 12.65 -8.25
N LYS A 380 6.64 12.16 -9.40
CA LYS A 380 7.10 12.57 -10.74
C LYS A 380 5.90 13.06 -11.55
N LYS A 381 5.55 14.34 -11.41
CA LYS A 381 4.50 15.02 -12.20
C LYS A 381 3.10 14.42 -12.00
N GLY A 382 2.75 14.02 -10.78
CA GLY A 382 1.47 13.39 -10.44
C GLY A 382 1.47 11.87 -10.55
N GLU A 383 2.62 11.25 -10.88
CA GLU A 383 2.82 9.80 -10.77
C GLU A 383 3.73 9.48 -9.58
N TYR A 384 3.25 8.66 -8.65
CA TYR A 384 4.02 8.20 -7.50
C TYR A 384 4.88 7.01 -7.87
N LEU A 385 6.20 7.21 -7.90
CA LEU A 385 7.18 6.22 -8.30
C LEU A 385 7.99 5.74 -7.11
N GLU A 386 8.23 4.44 -7.07
CA GLU A 386 9.17 3.87 -6.12
C GLU A 386 10.58 3.91 -6.72
N ILE A 387 11.51 4.46 -5.95
CA ILE A 387 12.93 4.43 -6.22
C ILE A 387 13.60 3.50 -5.21
N ALA A 388 14.53 2.66 -5.68
CA ALA A 388 15.24 1.71 -4.83
C ALA A 388 16.74 1.71 -5.11
N VAL A 389 17.54 1.56 -4.05
CA VAL A 389 19.00 1.54 -4.07
C VAL A 389 19.50 0.37 -3.22
N LEU A 390 20.43 -0.42 -3.74
CA LEU A 390 21.07 -1.50 -2.98
C LEU A 390 21.99 -0.95 -1.89
N ILE A 391 22.09 -1.64 -0.74
CA ILE A 391 23.11 -1.31 0.27
C ILE A 391 24.51 -1.29 -0.37
N GLY A 392 25.29 -0.26 -0.04
CA GLY A 392 26.63 -0.01 -0.58
C GLY A 392 26.67 0.65 -1.96
N GLN A 393 25.54 0.79 -2.65
CA GLN A 393 25.44 1.51 -3.93
C GLN A 393 24.89 2.92 -3.73
N GLY A 394 25.29 3.83 -4.62
CA GLY A 394 24.90 5.23 -4.57
C GLY A 394 25.21 5.95 -3.24
N PHE A 395 24.73 7.17 -3.07
CA PHE A 395 24.95 7.91 -1.82
C PHE A 395 24.19 7.30 -0.64
N ALA A 396 22.89 7.02 -0.82
CA ALA A 396 22.03 6.47 0.23
C ALA A 396 22.50 5.08 0.69
N GLY A 397 22.81 4.17 -0.24
CA GLY A 397 23.25 2.81 0.10
C GLY A 397 24.64 2.79 0.76
N LYS A 398 25.58 3.67 0.36
CA LYS A 398 26.87 3.81 1.05
C LYS A 398 26.71 4.30 2.49
N VAL A 399 25.80 5.25 2.73
CA VAL A 399 25.48 5.72 4.08
C VAL A 399 24.79 4.64 4.90
N ALA A 400 23.83 3.90 4.34
CA ALA A 400 23.24 2.75 5.03
C ALA A 400 24.28 1.70 5.44
N LYS A 401 25.23 1.38 4.54
CA LYS A 401 26.29 0.40 4.82
C LYS A 401 27.26 0.88 5.91
N SER A 402 27.67 2.14 5.84
CA SER A 402 28.66 2.71 6.76
C SER A 402 28.06 3.18 8.08
N LYS A 403 26.73 3.41 8.12
CA LYS A 403 26.00 4.09 9.21
C LYS A 403 26.61 5.44 9.60
N LYS A 404 27.26 6.13 8.65
CA LYS A 404 27.88 7.44 8.84
C LYS A 404 27.29 8.46 7.89
N ILE A 405 27.07 9.67 8.40
CA ILE A 405 26.64 10.82 7.58
C ILE A 405 27.67 11.11 6.48
N HIS A 406 27.18 11.50 5.30
CA HIS A 406 28.01 11.93 4.18
C HIS A 406 27.50 13.25 3.60
N ILE A 407 28.36 14.26 3.55
CA ILE A 407 28.08 15.56 2.93
C ILE A 407 28.85 15.64 1.62
N SER A 408 28.13 15.78 0.51
CA SER A 408 28.73 15.84 -0.83
C SER A 408 28.70 17.26 -1.39
N ALA A 409 29.88 17.72 -1.75
CA ALA A 409 30.10 19.02 -2.37
C ALA A 409 29.70 19.02 -3.86
N MET A 410 29.67 20.21 -4.45
CA MET A 410 29.17 20.41 -5.81
C MET A 410 29.95 19.66 -6.90
N GLU A 411 31.25 19.52 -6.72
CA GLU A 411 32.11 18.79 -7.64
C GLU A 411 31.89 17.27 -7.58
N GLU A 412 31.72 16.71 -6.38
CA GLU A 412 31.40 15.30 -6.19
C GLU A 412 30.04 14.94 -6.81
N CYS A 413 29.03 15.78 -6.58
CA CYS A 413 27.70 15.61 -7.18
C CYS A 413 27.71 15.80 -8.70
N ARG A 414 28.54 16.68 -9.27
CA ARG A 414 28.62 16.85 -10.73
C ARG A 414 29.33 15.69 -11.43
N ASN A 415 30.32 15.09 -10.75
CA ASN A 415 31.14 14.02 -11.30
C ASN A 415 30.61 12.62 -10.99
N SER A 416 29.57 12.50 -10.15
CA SER A 416 28.95 11.22 -9.83
C SER A 416 28.06 10.72 -10.97
N ASP A 417 28.31 9.49 -11.43
CA ASP A 417 27.49 8.83 -12.46
C ASP A 417 26.01 8.74 -12.05
N GLU A 418 25.73 8.59 -10.75
CA GLU A 418 24.37 8.45 -10.20
C GLU A 418 23.54 9.72 -10.39
N THR A 419 24.07 10.87 -9.97
CA THR A 419 23.40 12.18 -10.04
C THR A 419 23.26 12.66 -11.48
N VAL A 420 24.25 12.38 -12.35
CA VAL A 420 24.18 12.68 -13.78
C VAL A 420 23.07 11.88 -14.45
N LYS A 421 22.97 10.57 -14.17
CA LYS A 421 21.87 9.73 -14.67
C LYS A 421 20.52 10.20 -14.15
N GLN A 422 20.41 10.49 -12.85
CA GLN A 422 19.18 10.97 -12.23
C GLN A 422 18.72 12.30 -12.84
N SER A 423 19.65 13.23 -13.09
CA SER A 423 19.36 14.54 -13.70
C SER A 423 18.79 14.41 -15.10
N LYS A 424 19.39 13.56 -15.95
CA LYS A 424 18.85 13.27 -17.29
C LYS A 424 17.43 12.70 -17.23
N ARG A 425 17.20 11.81 -16.29
CA ARG A 425 15.96 11.04 -16.15
C ARG A 425 14.79 11.81 -15.55
N THR A 426 15.07 12.70 -14.59
CA THR A 426 14.04 13.48 -13.88
C THR A 426 13.93 14.92 -14.39
N GLY A 427 14.93 15.39 -15.14
CA GLY A 427 15.12 16.82 -15.42
C GLY A 427 15.56 17.64 -14.20
N TYR A 428 15.88 16.98 -13.08
CA TYR A 428 16.23 17.61 -11.82
C TYR A 428 17.71 17.45 -11.51
N THR A 429 18.45 18.56 -11.53
CA THR A 429 19.91 18.55 -11.31
C THR A 429 20.25 18.56 -9.83
N THR A 430 21.04 17.56 -9.41
CA THR A 430 21.63 17.48 -8.07
C THR A 430 22.98 18.18 -8.07
N TYR A 431 23.06 19.26 -7.30
CA TYR A 431 24.26 20.06 -7.11
C TYR A 431 24.91 19.79 -5.77
N THR A 432 24.18 19.75 -4.65
CA THR A 432 24.77 19.42 -3.33
C THR A 432 23.91 18.41 -2.63
N LEU A 433 24.50 17.62 -1.74
CA LEU A 433 23.80 16.52 -1.09
C LEU A 433 24.23 16.36 0.37
N LEU A 434 23.30 16.05 1.25
CA LEU A 434 23.57 15.57 2.61
C LEU A 434 22.79 14.29 2.83
N THR A 435 23.48 13.19 3.10
CA THR A 435 22.87 11.88 3.35
C THR A 435 23.10 11.47 4.79
N TYR A 436 22.03 11.25 5.54
CA TYR A 436 22.00 11.06 6.98
C TYR A 436 21.41 9.70 7.36
N PRO A 437 22.12 8.85 8.12
CA PRO A 437 21.57 7.61 8.65
C PRO A 437 20.80 7.87 9.94
N LEU A 438 19.51 7.60 9.96
CA LEU A 438 18.69 7.64 11.17
C LEU A 438 18.79 6.28 11.87
N LEU A 439 19.42 6.24 13.03
CA LEU A 439 19.64 5.02 13.81
C LEU A 439 18.71 4.95 15.03
N ASP A 440 18.37 3.74 15.48
CA ASP A 440 17.70 3.51 16.76
C ASP A 440 18.70 3.49 17.93
N GLU A 441 18.20 3.26 19.15
CA GLU A 441 19.02 3.20 20.36
C GLU A 441 20.01 2.01 20.36
N GLN A 442 19.76 0.98 19.55
CA GLN A 442 20.62 -0.20 19.38
C GLN A 442 21.53 -0.08 18.15
N GLU A 443 21.65 1.12 17.57
CA GLU A 443 22.40 1.42 16.34
C GLU A 443 21.90 0.69 15.08
N ASN A 444 20.67 0.18 15.06
CA ASN A 444 20.06 -0.34 13.83
C ASN A 444 19.57 0.79 12.94
N LEU A 445 19.61 0.56 11.63
CA LEU A 445 19.14 1.54 10.66
C LEU A 445 17.60 1.61 10.66
N VAL A 446 17.06 2.77 11.01
CA VAL A 446 15.63 3.08 10.88
C VAL A 446 15.34 3.54 9.45
N ALA A 447 16.04 4.57 8.99
CA ALA A 447 15.88 5.16 7.67
C ALA A 447 17.18 5.86 7.21
N VAL A 448 17.26 6.18 5.91
CA VAL A 448 18.26 7.09 5.36
C VAL A 448 17.58 8.34 4.84
N ILE A 449 17.96 9.52 5.35
CA ILE A 449 17.42 10.81 4.93
C ILE A 449 18.42 11.44 3.96
N GLN A 450 17.98 11.75 2.74
CA GLN A 450 18.80 12.39 1.72
C GLN A 450 18.24 13.78 1.41
N LEU A 451 19.00 14.82 1.72
CA LEU A 451 18.69 16.20 1.40
C LEU A 451 19.44 16.62 0.14
N ILE A 452 18.71 17.24 -0.78
CA ILE A 452 19.21 17.56 -2.11
C ILE A 452 19.12 19.08 -2.30
N ASN A 453 20.25 19.65 -2.74
CA ASN A 453 20.44 21.07 -3.05
C ASN A 453 20.20 22.00 -1.87
N LYS A 454 21.29 22.46 -1.25
CA LYS A 454 21.24 23.51 -0.24
C LYS A 454 20.81 24.82 -0.91
N LEU A 455 19.84 25.51 -0.32
CA LEU A 455 19.34 26.79 -0.83
C LEU A 455 19.93 27.98 -0.06
N LYS A 456 20.06 29.11 -0.76
CA LYS A 456 20.38 30.40 -0.13
C LYS A 456 19.24 30.80 0.82
N LYS A 457 19.58 31.34 2.00
CA LYS A 457 18.60 31.82 3.00
C LYS A 457 17.62 32.86 2.44
N SER A 458 18.07 33.71 1.51
CA SER A 458 17.21 34.58 0.71
C SER A 458 17.27 34.10 -0.73
N ASN A 459 16.21 33.47 -1.19
CA ASN A 459 16.09 32.99 -2.57
C ASN A 459 14.71 33.36 -3.13
N ASN A 460 14.66 33.74 -4.41
CA ASN A 460 13.41 34.04 -5.10
C ASN A 460 12.88 32.74 -5.70
N GLN A 461 11.68 32.29 -5.31
CA GLN A 461 11.08 31.06 -5.86
C GLN A 461 10.86 31.11 -7.38
N LYS A 462 10.84 32.31 -8.00
CA LYS A 462 10.75 32.48 -9.47
C LYS A 462 12.09 32.35 -10.20
N SER A 463 13.21 32.35 -9.49
CA SER A 463 14.54 32.17 -10.06
C SER A 463 14.79 30.72 -10.43
N SER A 464 15.72 30.49 -11.36
CA SER A 464 16.16 29.14 -11.69
C SER A 464 16.72 28.42 -10.45
N LEU A 465 16.66 27.08 -10.43
CA LEU A 465 17.20 26.30 -9.31
C LEU A 465 18.69 26.62 -9.07
N GLU A 466 19.47 26.78 -10.14
CA GLU A 466 20.90 27.11 -10.06
C GLU A 466 21.17 28.45 -9.36
N GLU A 467 20.32 29.46 -9.58
CA GLU A 467 20.42 30.75 -8.90
C GLU A 467 20.07 30.69 -7.41
N ARG A 468 19.18 29.75 -7.03
CA ARG A 468 18.70 29.57 -5.65
C ARG A 468 19.67 28.78 -4.78
N ILE A 469 20.59 28.03 -5.38
CA ILE A 469 21.52 27.13 -4.66
C ILE A 469 22.63 27.90 -3.93
N ASP A 470 22.88 27.51 -2.69
CA ASP A 470 24.07 27.92 -1.95
C ASP A 470 25.28 27.13 -2.45
N GLN A 471 26.19 27.79 -3.15
CA GLN A 471 27.40 27.17 -3.70
C GLN A 471 28.35 26.62 -2.63
N SER A 472 28.23 27.07 -1.37
CA SER A 472 28.98 26.49 -0.26
C SER A 472 28.45 25.14 0.21
N GLY A 473 27.25 24.74 -0.26
CA GLY A 473 26.64 23.46 0.08
C GLY A 473 26.21 23.34 1.54
N PHE A 474 25.93 22.11 1.96
CA PHE A 474 25.60 21.80 3.35
C PHE A 474 26.85 21.91 4.25
N LYS A 475 26.65 22.34 5.50
CA LYS A 475 27.72 22.58 6.47
C LYS A 475 27.58 21.67 7.69
N GLU A 476 28.62 21.60 8.54
CA GLU A 476 28.54 20.87 9.81
C GLU A 476 27.41 21.39 10.73
N GLU A 477 27.10 22.69 10.66
CA GLU A 477 25.94 23.28 11.36
C GLU A 477 24.62 22.62 10.91
N ASP A 478 24.49 22.25 9.64
CA ASP A 478 23.29 21.56 9.13
C ASP A 478 23.18 20.14 9.66
N LYS A 479 24.32 19.48 9.89
CA LYS A 479 24.36 18.17 10.54
C LYS A 479 23.91 18.27 12.00
N GLU A 480 24.43 19.24 12.76
CA GLU A 480 24.02 19.45 14.16
C GLU A 480 22.52 19.73 14.29
N ASP A 481 21.96 20.48 13.33
CA ASP A 481 20.53 20.74 13.25
C ASP A 481 19.72 19.47 12.94
N LEU A 482 20.23 18.62 12.03
CA LEU A 482 19.64 17.30 11.75
C LEU A 482 19.69 16.37 12.95
N ASP A 483 20.79 16.35 13.71
CA ASP A 483 20.91 15.53 14.91
C ASP A 483 19.84 15.89 15.95
N LYS A 484 19.54 17.20 16.12
CA LYS A 484 18.45 17.65 17.02
C LYS A 484 17.05 17.26 16.51
N LEU A 485 16.84 17.32 15.20
CA LEU A 485 15.58 16.94 14.59
C LEU A 485 15.40 15.41 14.60
N ALA A 486 16.49 14.66 14.47
CA ALA A 486 16.52 13.20 14.44
C ALA A 486 15.87 12.60 15.69
N ASP A 487 16.13 13.13 16.88
CA ASP A 487 15.53 12.65 18.13
C ASP A 487 14.00 12.76 18.14
N GLN A 488 13.43 13.74 17.44
CA GLN A 488 11.99 13.94 17.37
C GLN A 488 11.33 13.05 16.31
N ILE A 489 11.98 12.87 15.15
CA ILE A 489 11.42 12.11 14.03
C ILE A 489 11.70 10.61 14.09
N ARG A 490 12.70 10.17 14.87
CA ARG A 490 13.09 8.76 15.05
C ARG A 490 11.93 7.85 15.47
N PRO A 491 11.18 8.12 16.56
CA PRO A 491 10.09 7.22 16.97
C PRO A 491 9.03 7.08 15.88
N ILE A 492 8.69 8.19 15.21
CA ILE A 492 7.68 8.23 14.15
C ILE A 492 8.11 7.43 12.92
N LEU A 493 9.35 7.63 12.45
CA LEU A 493 9.88 6.88 11.31
C LEU A 493 10.14 5.40 11.68
N GLY A 494 10.36 5.10 12.95
CA GLY A 494 10.42 3.74 13.49
C GLY A 494 9.07 3.03 13.37
N GLU A 495 7.98 3.65 13.81
CA GLU A 495 6.61 3.15 13.63
C GLU A 495 6.27 3.00 12.13
N PHE A 496 6.58 4.03 11.33
CA PHE A 496 6.29 4.04 9.90
C PHE A 496 7.03 2.94 9.13
N LYS A 497 8.27 2.60 9.52
CA LYS A 497 9.06 1.54 8.89
C LYS A 497 8.32 0.20 8.87
N SER A 498 7.65 -0.15 9.96
CA SER A 498 6.89 -1.41 10.07
C SER A 498 5.70 -1.43 9.13
N SER A 499 4.90 -0.37 9.08
CA SER A 499 3.76 -0.29 8.15
C SER A 499 4.18 -0.18 6.70
N TYR A 500 5.28 0.53 6.41
CA TYR A 500 5.87 0.58 5.07
C TYR A 500 6.26 -0.82 4.59
N LYS A 501 6.90 -1.61 5.45
CA LYS A 501 7.27 -3.00 5.16
C LYS A 501 6.03 -3.86 4.88
N MET A 502 5.07 -3.89 5.80
CA MET A 502 3.85 -4.69 5.67
C MET A 502 3.10 -4.38 4.39
N ALA A 503 3.00 -3.09 4.07
CA ALA A 503 2.18 -2.71 2.94
C ALA A 503 2.91 -2.94 1.59
N HIS A 504 4.25 -3.02 1.58
CA HIS A 504 4.99 -3.58 0.44
C HIS A 504 4.76 -5.10 0.29
N GLU A 505 4.69 -5.86 1.39
CA GLU A 505 4.35 -7.30 1.36
C GLU A 505 2.93 -7.53 0.82
N MET A 506 1.97 -6.69 1.21
CA MET A 506 0.61 -6.70 0.65
C MET A 506 0.60 -6.47 -0.86
N GLN A 507 1.39 -5.52 -1.36
CA GLN A 507 1.47 -5.26 -2.80
C GLN A 507 1.97 -6.50 -3.55
N GLY A 508 2.98 -7.18 -3.02
CA GLY A 508 3.46 -8.45 -3.58
C GLY A 508 2.37 -9.53 -3.63
N PHE A 509 1.55 -9.64 -2.58
CA PHE A 509 0.41 -10.56 -2.55
C PHE A 509 -0.69 -10.19 -3.55
N ILE A 510 -1.01 -8.90 -3.70
CA ILE A 510 -1.97 -8.41 -4.71
C ILE A 510 -1.49 -8.79 -6.11
N ASP A 511 -0.21 -8.57 -6.41
CA ASP A 511 0.37 -8.90 -7.71
C ASP A 511 0.37 -10.40 -7.97
N TYR A 512 0.62 -11.21 -6.93
CA TYR A 512 0.54 -12.67 -6.97
C TYR A 512 -0.89 -13.15 -7.29
N THR A 513 -1.89 -12.61 -6.59
CA THR A 513 -3.30 -12.96 -6.81
C THR A 513 -3.77 -12.57 -8.21
N LYS A 514 -3.37 -11.38 -8.69
CA LYS A 514 -3.61 -10.94 -10.08
C LYS A 514 -2.96 -11.88 -11.09
N ALA A 515 -1.74 -12.36 -10.82
CA ALA A 515 -1.03 -13.31 -11.69
C ALA A 515 -1.75 -14.66 -11.76
N ILE A 516 -2.16 -15.22 -10.61
CA ILE A 516 -2.96 -16.45 -10.55
C ILE A 516 -4.24 -16.30 -11.35
N HIS A 517 -5.01 -15.23 -11.11
CA HIS A 517 -6.28 -15.00 -11.81
C HIS A 517 -6.11 -14.95 -13.33
N LYS A 518 -5.04 -14.28 -13.80
CA LYS A 518 -4.70 -14.23 -15.23
C LYS A 518 -4.38 -15.63 -15.78
N LEU A 519 -3.54 -16.42 -15.09
CA LEU A 519 -3.16 -17.77 -15.52
C LEU A 519 -4.34 -18.75 -15.48
N SER A 520 -5.17 -18.71 -14.43
CA SER A 520 -6.37 -19.54 -14.32
C SER A 520 -7.35 -19.25 -15.46
N LYS A 521 -7.55 -17.97 -15.82
CA LYS A 521 -8.36 -17.58 -16.99
C LYS A 521 -7.71 -17.89 -18.34
N ALA A 522 -6.38 -17.92 -18.41
CA ALA A 522 -5.63 -18.26 -19.63
C ALA A 522 -5.96 -19.67 -20.09
N SER A 523 -5.92 -20.60 -19.14
CA SER A 523 -6.06 -22.03 -19.37
C SER A 523 -7.40 -22.45 -19.98
N THR A 524 -8.46 -21.66 -19.77
CA THR A 524 -9.80 -21.91 -20.34
C THR A 524 -10.04 -21.22 -21.67
N LYS A 525 -9.18 -20.26 -22.07
CA LYS A 525 -9.36 -19.44 -23.26
C LYS A 525 -8.40 -19.79 -24.39
N CYS A 526 -7.17 -20.21 -24.05
CA CYS A 526 -6.16 -20.56 -25.03
C CYS A 526 -6.47 -21.91 -25.67
N ASN A 527 -6.44 -21.98 -27.00
CA ASN A 527 -6.74 -23.20 -27.74
C ASN A 527 -5.48 -23.93 -28.22
N ASP A 528 -4.31 -23.30 -28.14
CA ASP A 528 -3.03 -23.89 -28.54
C ASP A 528 -1.87 -23.49 -27.61
N LEU A 529 -0.78 -24.26 -27.75
CA LEU A 529 0.39 -24.16 -26.88
C LEU A 529 1.13 -22.83 -27.06
N GLU A 530 1.06 -22.19 -28.22
CA GLU A 530 1.76 -20.93 -28.49
C GLU A 530 1.08 -19.77 -27.75
N GLU A 531 -0.26 -19.70 -27.79
CA GLU A 531 -1.04 -18.69 -27.08
C GLU A 531 -0.82 -18.74 -25.56
N ILE A 532 -0.86 -19.95 -24.97
CA ILE A 532 -0.67 -20.10 -23.52
C ILE A 532 0.77 -19.79 -23.11
N CYS A 533 1.76 -20.17 -23.92
CA CYS A 533 3.16 -19.83 -23.65
C CYS A 533 3.35 -18.31 -23.64
N LYS A 534 2.78 -17.57 -24.61
CA LYS A 534 2.83 -16.10 -24.65
C LYS A 534 2.18 -15.47 -23.41
N MET A 535 1.04 -16.00 -22.97
CA MET A 535 0.38 -15.47 -21.77
C MET A 535 1.19 -15.74 -20.50
N VAL A 536 1.71 -16.96 -20.34
CA VAL A 536 2.60 -17.34 -19.23
C VAL A 536 3.83 -16.43 -19.18
N THR A 537 4.51 -16.23 -20.31
CA THR A 537 5.68 -15.35 -20.39
C THR A 537 5.31 -13.93 -19.99
N LYS A 538 4.15 -13.42 -20.43
CA LYS A 538 3.73 -12.05 -20.11
C LYS A 538 3.38 -11.88 -18.64
N VAL A 539 2.65 -12.84 -18.05
CA VAL A 539 2.33 -12.82 -16.62
C VAL A 539 3.60 -12.88 -15.78
N ALA A 540 4.54 -13.76 -16.13
CA ALA A 540 5.81 -13.86 -15.42
C ALA A 540 6.68 -12.59 -15.58
N GLU A 541 6.67 -11.96 -16.75
CA GLU A 541 7.38 -10.70 -17.01
C GLU A 541 6.89 -9.59 -16.07
N ASP A 542 5.57 -9.40 -16.03
CA ASP A 542 4.92 -8.38 -15.20
C ASP A 542 5.11 -8.67 -13.70
N PHE A 543 4.85 -9.92 -13.28
CA PHE A 543 4.96 -10.31 -11.87
C PHE A 543 6.40 -10.18 -11.33
N MET A 544 7.39 -10.53 -12.15
CA MET A 544 8.79 -10.50 -11.74
C MET A 544 9.51 -9.22 -12.10
N GLN A 545 8.84 -8.24 -12.72
CA GLN A 545 9.44 -7.01 -13.21
C GLN A 545 10.70 -7.30 -14.06
N ALA A 546 10.62 -8.31 -14.92
CA ALA A 546 11.69 -8.67 -15.85
C ALA A 546 11.52 -7.89 -17.16
N ASP A 547 12.60 -7.70 -17.91
CA ASP A 547 12.51 -7.07 -19.23
C ASP A 547 11.93 -8.01 -20.28
N ARG A 548 12.46 -9.24 -20.31
CA ARG A 548 12.01 -10.30 -21.19
C ARG A 548 11.88 -11.59 -20.42
N THR A 549 11.00 -12.43 -20.90
CA THR A 549 10.87 -13.80 -20.42
C THR A 549 10.88 -14.76 -21.59
N THR A 550 11.42 -15.95 -21.36
CA THR A 550 11.46 -17.02 -22.36
C THR A 550 11.05 -18.31 -21.69
N LEU A 551 10.06 -18.98 -22.26
CA LEU A 551 9.61 -20.28 -21.81
C LEU A 551 10.22 -21.36 -22.70
N TRP A 552 11.03 -22.21 -22.10
CA TRP A 552 11.67 -23.35 -22.77
C TRP A 552 10.91 -24.62 -22.45
N LEU A 553 10.27 -25.23 -23.44
CA LEU A 553 9.52 -26.47 -23.27
C LEU A 553 10.46 -27.68 -23.32
N ALA A 554 10.22 -28.66 -22.45
CA ALA A 554 11.11 -29.81 -22.32
C ALA A 554 10.65 -31.03 -23.14
N ASP A 555 11.50 -31.51 -24.04
CA ASP A 555 11.45 -32.88 -24.55
C ASP A 555 12.29 -33.78 -23.64
N ARG A 556 11.59 -34.52 -22.77
CA ARG A 556 12.23 -35.40 -21.79
C ARG A 556 12.84 -36.65 -22.41
N GLN A 557 12.33 -37.12 -23.55
CA GLN A 557 12.87 -38.31 -24.22
C GLN A 557 14.22 -38.00 -24.85
N ARG A 558 14.33 -36.83 -25.48
CA ARG A 558 15.57 -36.35 -26.10
C ARG A 558 16.50 -35.63 -25.13
N LYS A 559 16.00 -35.25 -23.94
CA LYS A 559 16.68 -34.39 -22.95
C LYS A 559 17.06 -33.05 -23.57
N GLU A 560 16.11 -32.46 -24.29
CA GLU A 560 16.25 -31.22 -25.03
C GLU A 560 15.21 -30.20 -24.55
N LEU A 561 15.55 -28.91 -24.67
CA LEU A 561 14.69 -27.78 -24.39
C LEU A 561 14.51 -26.98 -25.68
N GLN A 562 13.27 -26.61 -25.99
CA GLN A 562 12.92 -25.83 -27.18
C GLN A 562 12.22 -24.52 -26.79
N ALA A 563 12.62 -23.42 -27.41
CA ALA A 563 11.96 -22.12 -27.26
C ALA A 563 11.98 -21.36 -28.58
N THR A 564 10.99 -20.49 -28.78
CA THR A 564 10.97 -19.51 -29.86
C THR A 564 11.56 -18.20 -29.35
N ILE A 565 12.60 -17.69 -30.01
CA ILE A 565 13.30 -16.45 -29.69
C ILE A 565 13.17 -15.49 -30.86
N ILE A 566 13.10 -14.19 -30.60
CA ILE A 566 13.04 -13.17 -31.66
C ILE A 566 14.46 -12.78 -32.08
N SER A 567 14.75 -12.93 -33.37
CA SER A 567 16.00 -12.53 -34.02
C SER A 567 16.11 -11.02 -34.21
N LYS A 568 17.31 -10.56 -34.58
CA LYS A 568 17.61 -9.13 -34.76
C LYS A 568 16.74 -8.46 -35.83
N ASP A 569 16.29 -9.21 -36.84
CA ASP A 569 15.39 -8.73 -37.89
C ASP A 569 13.90 -8.80 -37.51
N GLY A 570 13.59 -9.21 -36.27
CA GLY A 570 12.24 -9.36 -35.75
C GLY A 570 11.58 -10.70 -36.10
N SER A 571 12.27 -11.61 -36.81
CA SER A 571 11.72 -12.92 -37.14
C SER A 571 11.76 -13.88 -35.94
N PRO A 572 10.74 -14.74 -35.75
CA PRO A 572 10.80 -15.80 -34.76
C PRO A 572 11.72 -16.94 -35.23
N GLU A 573 12.66 -17.34 -34.38
CA GLU A 573 13.56 -18.47 -34.58
C GLU A 573 13.39 -19.52 -33.47
N GLU A 574 13.32 -20.79 -33.85
CA GLU A 574 13.33 -21.89 -32.88
C GLU A 574 14.75 -22.24 -32.46
N LYS A 575 14.99 -22.31 -31.15
CA LYS A 575 16.26 -22.69 -30.56
C LYS A 575 16.08 -23.96 -29.72
N ILE A 576 16.96 -24.95 -29.96
CA ILE A 576 17.00 -26.20 -29.22
C ILE A 576 18.34 -26.29 -28.48
N ILE A 577 18.30 -26.58 -27.18
CA ILE A 577 19.48 -26.79 -26.33
C ILE A 577 19.34 -28.11 -25.55
N LYS A 578 20.46 -28.72 -25.14
CA LYS A 578 20.41 -29.95 -24.32
C LYS A 578 20.34 -29.62 -22.84
N PHE A 579 19.86 -30.58 -22.05
CA PHE A 579 19.97 -30.50 -20.59
C PHE A 579 21.45 -30.42 -20.20
N GLY A 580 21.77 -29.46 -19.32
CA GLY A 580 23.13 -29.10 -18.92
C GLY A 580 23.76 -27.95 -19.73
N ASP A 581 23.23 -27.59 -20.89
CA ASP A 581 23.82 -26.53 -21.72
C ASP A 581 23.35 -25.13 -21.29
N GLY A 582 24.29 -24.32 -20.79
CA GLY A 582 24.01 -22.97 -20.31
C GLY A 582 23.07 -22.91 -19.10
N TYR A 583 22.72 -21.71 -18.64
CA TYR A 583 21.95 -21.55 -17.39
C TYR A 583 20.58 -22.24 -17.39
N VAL A 584 19.89 -22.24 -18.54
CA VAL A 584 18.57 -22.88 -18.69
C VAL A 584 18.71 -24.40 -18.71
N GLY A 585 19.68 -24.94 -19.46
CA GLY A 585 19.96 -26.37 -19.51
C GLY A 585 20.41 -26.91 -18.15
N GLU A 586 21.26 -26.18 -17.42
CA GLU A 586 21.67 -26.52 -16.05
C GLU A 586 20.48 -26.55 -15.09
N ALA A 587 19.58 -25.55 -15.16
CA ALA A 587 18.38 -25.52 -14.33
C ALA A 587 17.49 -26.76 -14.56
N ALA A 588 17.35 -27.21 -15.81
CA ALA A 588 16.65 -28.44 -16.17
C ALA A 588 17.37 -29.70 -15.64
N ALA A 589 18.70 -29.77 -15.79
CA ALA A 589 19.48 -30.94 -15.38
C ALA A 589 19.55 -31.12 -13.85
N GLU A 590 19.76 -30.02 -13.12
CA GLU A 590 19.89 -30.03 -11.66
C GLU A 590 18.55 -29.95 -10.93
N LYS A 591 17.48 -29.58 -11.63
CA LYS A 591 16.15 -29.30 -11.05
C LYS A 591 16.19 -28.21 -9.97
N LYS A 592 17.04 -27.19 -10.17
CA LYS A 592 17.25 -26.08 -9.24
C LYS A 592 17.15 -24.74 -9.97
N ILE A 593 16.65 -23.73 -9.26
CA ILE A 593 16.62 -22.35 -9.76
C ILE A 593 18.06 -21.82 -9.81
N LYS A 594 18.43 -21.24 -10.96
CA LYS A 594 19.71 -20.55 -11.17
C LYS A 594 19.46 -19.04 -11.16
N ILE A 595 20.21 -18.30 -10.34
CA ILE A 595 20.18 -16.83 -10.30
C ILE A 595 21.56 -16.33 -10.63
N ILE A 596 21.68 -15.51 -11.68
CA ILE A 596 22.92 -14.88 -12.11
C ILE A 596 22.74 -13.36 -11.93
N PRO A 597 23.44 -12.76 -10.96
CA PRO A 597 23.30 -11.34 -10.67
C PRO A 597 23.91 -10.47 -11.77
N PHE A 598 23.57 -9.19 -11.75
CA PHE A 598 24.25 -8.17 -12.54
C PHE A 598 25.70 -7.96 -12.04
N ASP A 599 26.71 -7.83 -12.90
CA ASP A 599 26.66 -7.97 -14.37
C ASP A 599 26.98 -9.41 -14.82
N LEU A 600 26.02 -10.07 -15.50
CA LEU A 600 26.17 -11.42 -16.01
C LEU A 600 27.40 -11.60 -16.90
N TYR A 601 27.86 -10.56 -17.61
CA TYR A 601 29.06 -10.66 -18.46
C TYR A 601 30.35 -10.88 -17.66
N GLU A 602 30.36 -10.58 -16.36
CA GLU A 602 31.48 -10.85 -15.46
C GLU A 602 31.48 -12.30 -14.94
N HIS A 603 30.36 -13.01 -15.09
CA HIS A 603 30.26 -14.41 -14.70
C HIS A 603 31.09 -15.32 -15.63
N GLN A 604 31.75 -16.33 -15.05
CA GLN A 604 32.64 -17.24 -15.79
C GLN A 604 31.92 -18.00 -16.92
N ASP A 605 30.66 -18.37 -16.71
CA ASP A 605 29.85 -19.18 -17.64
C ASP A 605 29.04 -18.33 -18.66
N SER A 606 29.38 -17.04 -18.81
CA SER A 606 28.62 -16.07 -19.63
C SER A 606 28.78 -16.20 -21.15
N GLN A 607 29.61 -17.13 -21.65
CA GLN A 607 29.97 -17.21 -23.08
C GLN A 607 28.76 -17.48 -23.99
N MET A 608 27.85 -18.35 -23.57
CA MET A 608 26.64 -18.67 -24.35
C MET A 608 25.70 -17.45 -24.45
N SER A 609 25.54 -16.70 -23.36
CA SER A 609 24.77 -15.45 -23.34
C SER A 609 25.41 -14.39 -24.23
N LYS A 610 26.72 -14.17 -24.14
CA LYS A 610 27.48 -13.26 -25.01
C LYS A 610 27.35 -13.59 -26.49
N LYS A 611 27.31 -14.88 -26.84
CA LYS A 611 27.09 -15.32 -28.22
C LYS A 611 25.66 -15.01 -28.68
N THR A 612 24.65 -15.38 -27.88
CA THR A 612 23.23 -15.16 -28.20
C THR A 612 22.89 -13.67 -28.30
N ASP A 613 23.46 -12.84 -27.43
CA ASP A 613 23.31 -11.39 -27.44
C ASP A 613 23.84 -10.76 -28.75
N LYS A 614 24.98 -11.26 -29.26
CA LYS A 614 25.53 -10.82 -30.56
C LYS A 614 24.64 -11.21 -31.73
N GLU A 615 24.03 -12.39 -31.69
CA GLU A 615 23.10 -12.89 -32.72
C GLU A 615 21.80 -12.08 -32.74
N THR A 616 21.23 -11.81 -31.56
CA THR A 616 19.91 -11.17 -31.40
C THR A 616 19.96 -9.64 -31.37
N GLY A 617 21.15 -9.04 -31.20
CA GLY A 617 21.27 -7.59 -31.00
C GLY A 617 20.94 -7.12 -29.57
N TYR A 618 20.80 -8.05 -28.62
CA TYR A 618 20.32 -7.78 -27.26
C TYR A 618 21.46 -7.78 -26.23
N ARG A 619 21.16 -7.42 -24.97
CA ARG A 619 22.14 -7.46 -23.86
C ARG A 619 21.54 -8.06 -22.60
N THR A 620 22.01 -9.25 -22.28
CA THR A 620 21.64 -10.00 -21.07
C THR A 620 22.53 -9.57 -19.90
N CYS A 621 21.95 -8.82 -18.96
CA CYS A 621 22.58 -8.18 -17.79
C CYS A 621 22.41 -8.98 -16.50
N SER A 622 21.23 -9.57 -16.27
CA SER A 622 20.94 -10.46 -15.13
C SER A 622 19.92 -11.50 -15.54
N LEU A 623 19.87 -12.64 -14.84
CA LEU A 623 19.11 -13.80 -15.31
C LEU A 623 18.63 -14.68 -14.16
N MET A 624 17.39 -15.15 -14.23
CA MET A 624 16.87 -16.23 -13.40
C MET A 624 16.32 -17.34 -14.28
N SER A 625 16.73 -18.59 -14.06
CA SER A 625 16.17 -19.77 -14.74
C SER A 625 15.50 -20.68 -13.72
N MET A 626 14.18 -20.81 -13.83
CA MET A 626 13.36 -21.63 -12.94
C MET A 626 12.83 -22.87 -13.69
N PRO A 627 13.16 -24.09 -13.26
CA PRO A 627 12.52 -25.29 -13.79
C PRO A 627 11.05 -25.35 -13.37
N ILE A 628 10.19 -25.59 -14.35
CA ILE A 628 8.74 -25.70 -14.17
C ILE A 628 8.37 -27.16 -14.03
N PHE A 629 7.74 -27.50 -12.90
CA PHE A 629 7.32 -28.85 -12.59
C PHE A 629 5.81 -28.96 -12.50
N HIS A 630 5.26 -29.95 -13.19
CA HIS A 630 3.90 -30.41 -13.02
C HIS A 630 3.94 -31.81 -12.42
N VAL A 631 3.52 -31.98 -11.16
CA VAL A 631 3.44 -33.28 -10.49
C VAL A 631 4.76 -34.08 -10.60
N ASP A 632 5.87 -33.44 -10.21
CA ASP A 632 7.27 -33.94 -10.28
C ASP A 632 7.86 -34.12 -11.69
N GLN A 633 7.09 -33.84 -12.74
CA GLN A 633 7.57 -33.90 -14.11
C GLN A 633 8.02 -32.53 -14.59
N LEU A 634 9.23 -32.46 -15.16
CA LEU A 634 9.71 -31.23 -15.80
C LEU A 634 8.84 -30.96 -17.05
N VAL A 635 8.16 -29.82 -17.04
CA VAL A 635 7.40 -29.29 -18.19
C VAL A 635 8.30 -28.43 -19.05
N GLY A 636 9.18 -27.65 -18.41
CA GLY A 636 10.04 -26.71 -19.09
C GLY A 636 10.90 -25.90 -18.12
N VAL A 637 11.52 -24.84 -18.61
CA VAL A 637 12.26 -23.87 -17.81
C VAL A 637 11.80 -22.46 -18.19
N LEU A 638 11.37 -21.70 -17.20
CA LEU A 638 11.10 -20.27 -17.35
C LEU A 638 12.39 -19.49 -17.13
N GLN A 639 12.77 -18.71 -18.12
CA GLN A 639 13.93 -17.82 -18.06
C GLN A 639 13.46 -16.38 -17.97
N LEU A 640 13.76 -15.71 -16.86
CA LEU A 640 13.56 -14.28 -16.65
C LEU A 640 14.87 -13.56 -16.98
N VAL A 641 14.81 -12.55 -17.84
CA VAL A 641 15.98 -11.83 -18.34
C VAL A 641 15.86 -10.36 -17.97
N ASN A 642 16.94 -9.84 -17.38
CA ASN A 642 17.11 -8.46 -16.92
C ASN A 642 16.03 -8.02 -15.92
N LYS A 643 16.31 -8.15 -14.63
CA LYS A 643 15.46 -7.53 -13.59
C LYS A 643 15.46 -6.01 -13.82
N ARG A 644 14.28 -5.40 -13.92
CA ARG A 644 14.13 -3.95 -14.05
C ARG A 644 14.45 -3.28 -12.72
N LYS A 645 15.16 -2.14 -12.76
CA LYS A 645 15.28 -1.25 -11.61
C LYS A 645 13.93 -0.55 -11.38
N PRO A 646 13.40 -0.54 -10.14
CA PRO A 646 12.18 0.18 -9.80
C PRO A 646 12.24 1.64 -10.20
N GLY A 647 11.15 2.11 -10.79
CA GLY A 647 11.02 3.49 -11.24
C GLY A 647 12.01 3.91 -12.32
N VAL A 648 12.71 2.97 -13.01
CA VAL A 648 13.59 3.25 -14.17
C VAL A 648 12.95 2.96 -15.54
N ASP A 649 12.44 4.01 -16.19
CA ASP A 649 11.99 4.01 -17.59
C ASP A 649 12.99 3.32 -18.54
N ILE A 650 12.45 2.53 -19.47
CA ILE A 650 13.24 1.77 -20.44
C ILE A 650 13.44 2.62 -21.69
N GLU A 651 14.67 3.01 -21.94
CA GLU A 651 15.06 3.69 -23.17
C GLU A 651 15.95 2.76 -23.98
N TYR A 652 15.37 2.11 -24.99
CA TYR A 652 16.11 1.27 -25.93
C TYR A 652 16.91 2.16 -26.90
N ASP A 653 18.25 2.15 -26.77
CA ASP A 653 19.19 2.68 -27.77
C ASP A 653 19.83 1.50 -28.51
N ASP A 654 19.19 1.08 -29.62
CA ASP A 654 19.55 -0.11 -30.40
C ASP A 654 21.00 -0.09 -30.91
N GLU A 655 21.63 1.09 -31.05
CA GLU A 655 23.01 1.20 -31.54
C GLU A 655 24.08 0.96 -30.46
N LYS A 656 23.72 0.99 -29.17
CA LYS A 656 24.67 0.90 -28.05
C LYS A 656 24.41 -0.20 -27.02
N LEU A 657 23.28 -0.90 -27.11
CA LEU A 657 22.84 -1.89 -26.12
C LEU A 657 23.89 -2.97 -25.78
N ILE A 658 24.62 -3.49 -26.78
CA ILE A 658 25.60 -4.58 -26.56
C ILE A 658 26.86 -4.08 -25.83
N LYS A 659 27.26 -2.81 -26.01
CA LYS A 659 28.53 -2.31 -25.45
C LYS A 659 28.40 -1.96 -23.97
N ASN A 660 27.27 -1.42 -23.53
CA ASN A 660 27.05 -0.98 -22.16
C ASN A 660 25.66 -1.42 -21.67
N PRO A 661 25.53 -2.01 -20.46
CA PRO A 661 24.23 -2.36 -19.91
C PRO A 661 23.42 -1.08 -19.59
N LEU A 662 22.18 -1.04 -20.09
CA LEU A 662 21.23 0.04 -19.79
C LEU A 662 21.00 0.16 -18.28
N ASP A 663 20.87 1.38 -17.77
CA ASP A 663 20.75 1.62 -16.32
C ASP A 663 19.55 0.89 -15.70
N CYS A 664 18.44 0.81 -16.43
CA CYS A 664 17.23 0.09 -16.03
C CYS A 664 17.45 -1.42 -15.82
N PHE A 665 18.51 -2.02 -16.39
CA PHE A 665 18.82 -3.44 -16.27
C PHE A 665 20.02 -3.73 -15.37
N GLN A 666 20.61 -2.71 -14.74
CA GLN A 666 21.68 -2.88 -13.76
C GLN A 666 21.11 -3.30 -12.39
N ASN A 667 20.27 -4.33 -12.38
CA ASN A 667 19.63 -4.89 -11.18
C ASN A 667 19.72 -6.41 -11.21
N SER A 668 19.64 -7.02 -10.04
CA SER A 668 19.69 -8.47 -9.87
C SER A 668 18.37 -9.00 -9.33
N PHE A 669 18.00 -10.21 -9.77
CA PHE A 669 17.03 -11.02 -9.06
C PHE A 669 17.58 -11.46 -7.71
N THR A 670 16.73 -11.56 -6.69
CA THR A 670 17.10 -11.92 -5.32
C THR A 670 16.55 -13.29 -4.90
N ASP A 671 16.92 -13.78 -3.71
CA ASP A 671 16.28 -14.97 -3.15
C ASP A 671 14.80 -14.74 -2.77
N GLU A 672 14.39 -13.49 -2.56
CA GLU A 672 12.98 -13.13 -2.39
C GLU A 672 12.21 -13.30 -3.71
N ASP A 673 12.75 -12.80 -4.82
CA ASP A 673 12.21 -13.04 -6.17
C ASP A 673 12.02 -14.54 -6.44
N LYS A 674 12.98 -15.37 -5.99
CA LYS A 674 12.93 -16.82 -6.10
C LYS A 674 11.83 -17.45 -5.24
N LYS A 675 11.56 -16.93 -4.04
CA LYS A 675 10.43 -17.39 -3.21
C LYS A 675 9.11 -17.08 -3.92
N LEU A 676 8.96 -15.85 -4.43
CA LEU A 676 7.74 -15.39 -5.12
C LEU A 676 7.43 -16.22 -6.38
N ILE A 677 8.39 -16.36 -7.30
CA ILE A 677 8.13 -17.08 -8.56
C ILE A 677 7.89 -18.59 -8.34
N LYS A 678 8.45 -19.17 -7.27
CA LYS A 678 8.19 -20.56 -6.88
C LYS A 678 6.72 -20.79 -6.52
N GLN A 679 6.08 -19.83 -5.86
CA GLN A 679 4.65 -19.91 -5.54
C GLN A 679 3.81 -19.93 -6.82
N LEU A 680 4.23 -19.20 -7.86
CA LEU A 680 3.54 -19.17 -9.16
C LEU A 680 3.83 -20.41 -10.04
N ASN A 681 4.86 -21.20 -9.71
CA ASN A 681 5.33 -22.31 -10.53
C ASN A 681 4.23 -23.34 -10.84
N TYR A 682 3.46 -23.74 -9.82
CA TYR A 682 2.35 -24.69 -9.98
C TYR A 682 1.34 -24.20 -11.03
N PHE A 683 0.90 -22.95 -10.94
CA PHE A 683 -0.07 -22.37 -11.87
C PHE A 683 0.44 -22.27 -13.29
N ILE A 684 1.71 -21.91 -13.46
CA ILE A 684 2.37 -21.89 -14.77
C ILE A 684 2.39 -23.31 -15.35
N ALA A 685 2.80 -24.29 -14.55
CA ALA A 685 2.89 -25.69 -14.97
C ALA A 685 1.54 -26.27 -15.38
N THR A 686 0.50 -26.01 -14.59
CA THR A 686 -0.88 -26.45 -14.83
C THR A 686 -1.44 -25.80 -16.10
N ALA A 687 -1.30 -24.47 -16.25
CA ALA A 687 -1.78 -23.75 -17.42
C ALA A 687 -1.19 -24.30 -18.74
N ILE A 688 0.12 -24.57 -18.77
CA ILE A 688 0.79 -25.17 -19.94
C ILE A 688 0.32 -26.61 -20.17
N SER A 689 0.23 -27.40 -19.10
CA SER A 689 -0.09 -28.83 -19.19
C SER A 689 -1.50 -29.07 -19.72
N GLU A 690 -2.49 -28.25 -19.36
CA GLU A 690 -3.88 -28.41 -19.79
C GLU A 690 -4.07 -28.22 -21.29
N VAL A 691 -3.51 -27.16 -21.86
CA VAL A 691 -3.61 -26.90 -23.31
C VAL A 691 -2.89 -28.01 -24.09
N ASN A 692 -1.78 -28.51 -23.55
CA ASN A 692 -1.09 -29.68 -24.11
C ASN A 692 -1.92 -30.98 -23.98
N GLN A 693 -2.80 -31.07 -22.97
CA GLN A 693 -3.63 -32.25 -22.66
C GLN A 693 -4.99 -32.29 -23.36
N SER A 694 -5.49 -31.19 -23.94
CA SER A 694 -6.69 -31.16 -24.81
C SER A 694 -6.64 -32.20 -25.96
N ILE A 695 -5.43 -32.63 -26.35
CA ILE A 695 -5.18 -33.68 -27.33
C ILE A 695 -5.42 -35.10 -26.76
N THR A 696 -5.27 -35.29 -25.45
CA THR A 696 -5.36 -36.58 -24.75
C THR A 696 -6.79 -36.96 -24.37
N ASP A 697 -7.69 -36.00 -24.14
CA ASP A 697 -9.08 -36.28 -23.75
C ASP A 697 -9.88 -36.96 -24.88
N LYS A 698 -9.40 -36.85 -26.13
CA LYS A 698 -9.90 -37.64 -27.27
C LYS A 698 -9.51 -39.12 -27.18
N ALA A 699 -8.40 -39.45 -26.52
CA ALA A 699 -7.95 -40.84 -26.33
C ALA A 699 -8.76 -41.57 -25.26
N ASP A 700 -9.19 -40.87 -24.20
CA ASP A 700 -9.95 -41.46 -23.09
C ASP A 700 -11.30 -42.01 -23.56
N ASN A 701 -12.05 -41.26 -24.38
CA ASN A 701 -13.32 -41.71 -24.95
C ASN A 701 -13.16 -42.93 -25.88
N ILE A 702 -12.09 -42.96 -26.69
CA ILE A 702 -11.78 -44.10 -27.57
C ILE A 702 -11.49 -45.35 -26.73
N LEU A 703 -10.79 -45.17 -25.60
CA LEU A 703 -10.40 -46.27 -24.73
C LEU A 703 -11.61 -46.90 -24.02
N TYR A 704 -12.55 -46.09 -23.52
CA TYR A 704 -13.81 -46.58 -22.94
C TYR A 704 -14.68 -47.29 -23.97
N GLU A 705 -14.77 -46.76 -25.19
CA GLU A 705 -15.47 -47.41 -26.30
C GLU A 705 -14.84 -48.78 -26.62
N PHE A 706 -13.52 -48.88 -26.55
CA PHE A 706 -12.80 -50.13 -26.81
C PHE A 706 -12.93 -51.15 -25.67
N LEU A 707 -12.89 -50.72 -24.39
CA LEU A 707 -13.16 -51.60 -23.24
C LEU A 707 -14.59 -52.16 -23.31
N SER A 708 -15.56 -51.32 -23.68
CA SER A 708 -16.95 -51.73 -23.90
C SER A 708 -17.05 -52.79 -25.01
N LYS A 709 -16.38 -52.56 -26.15
CA LYS A 709 -16.32 -53.54 -27.25
C LYS A 709 -15.68 -54.87 -26.85
N ILE A 710 -14.56 -54.84 -26.11
CA ILE A 710 -13.90 -56.06 -25.62
C ILE A 710 -14.76 -56.81 -24.60
N THR A 711 -15.48 -56.08 -23.74
CA THR A 711 -16.43 -56.68 -22.78
C THR A 711 -17.57 -57.37 -23.52
N GLU A 712 -18.10 -56.75 -24.59
CA GLU A 712 -19.13 -57.37 -25.43
C GLU A 712 -18.59 -58.59 -26.19
N LEU A 713 -17.35 -58.55 -26.69
CA LEU A 713 -16.71 -59.72 -27.29
C LEU A 713 -16.58 -60.89 -26.30
N ALA A 714 -16.18 -60.61 -25.05
CA ALA A 714 -16.09 -61.62 -24.00
C ALA A 714 -17.46 -62.20 -23.64
N LYS A 715 -18.46 -61.33 -23.52
CA LYS A 715 -19.86 -61.69 -23.28
C LYS A 715 -20.39 -62.61 -24.37
N ASP A 716 -20.02 -62.36 -25.62
CA ASP A 716 -20.39 -63.15 -26.79
C ASP A 716 -19.70 -64.50 -26.81
N GLU A 717 -18.37 -64.54 -26.59
CA GLU A 717 -17.55 -65.75 -26.60
C GLU A 717 -18.08 -66.82 -25.63
N LEU A 718 -18.48 -66.39 -24.43
CA LEU A 718 -19.03 -67.29 -23.42
C LEU A 718 -20.55 -67.28 -23.32
N CYS A 719 -21.27 -66.57 -24.20
CA CYS A 719 -22.74 -66.49 -24.17
C CYS A 719 -23.30 -66.16 -22.77
N SER A 720 -22.68 -65.21 -22.06
CA SER A 720 -23.11 -64.77 -20.74
C SER A 720 -24.07 -63.58 -20.83
N HIS A 721 -24.91 -63.39 -19.81
CA HIS A 721 -25.78 -62.21 -19.74
C HIS A 721 -25.01 -60.94 -19.41
N ARG A 722 -24.06 -61.00 -18.46
CA ARG A 722 -23.21 -59.88 -18.06
C ARG A 722 -21.76 -60.35 -17.95
N VAL A 723 -20.85 -59.44 -18.30
CA VAL A 723 -19.41 -59.59 -18.07
C VAL A 723 -18.93 -58.33 -17.39
N THR A 724 -18.13 -58.50 -16.35
CA THR A 724 -17.50 -57.41 -15.60
C THR A 724 -16.00 -57.67 -15.55
N ILE A 725 -15.21 -56.66 -15.92
CA ILE A 725 -13.74 -56.75 -15.90
C ILE A 725 -13.25 -55.98 -14.67
N PHE A 726 -12.72 -56.71 -13.69
CA PHE A 726 -12.16 -56.14 -12.47
C PHE A 726 -10.65 -56.00 -12.58
N LEU A 727 -10.14 -54.78 -12.57
CA LEU A 727 -8.72 -54.47 -12.54
C LEU A 727 -8.19 -54.43 -11.11
N LEU A 728 -6.96 -54.87 -10.90
CA LEU A 728 -6.33 -54.85 -9.57
C LEU A 728 -5.68 -53.48 -9.28
N ASP A 729 -6.18 -52.81 -8.24
CA ASP A 729 -5.53 -51.67 -7.57
C ASP A 729 -4.69 -52.22 -6.40
N GLN A 730 -3.38 -52.32 -6.63
CA GLN A 730 -2.45 -52.88 -5.66
C GLN A 730 -2.25 -51.98 -4.43
N GLU A 731 -2.40 -50.66 -4.60
CA GLU A 731 -2.21 -49.70 -3.50
C GLU A 731 -3.42 -49.71 -2.56
N ALA A 732 -4.63 -49.66 -3.12
CA ALA A 732 -5.86 -49.75 -2.35
C ALA A 732 -6.17 -51.16 -1.82
N LYS A 733 -5.49 -52.20 -2.34
CA LYS A 733 -5.80 -53.63 -2.10
C LYS A 733 -7.25 -53.97 -2.46
N GLU A 734 -7.70 -53.46 -3.60
CA GLU A 734 -9.05 -53.64 -4.11
C GLU A 734 -9.05 -54.03 -5.59
N PHE A 735 -10.09 -54.74 -5.99
CA PHE A 735 -10.50 -54.88 -7.37
C PHE A 735 -11.47 -53.77 -7.74
N TRP A 736 -11.32 -53.17 -8.91
CA TRP A 736 -12.23 -52.12 -9.38
C TRP A 736 -12.67 -52.36 -10.82
N SER A 737 -13.89 -51.94 -11.16
CA SER A 737 -14.46 -52.04 -12.52
C SER A 737 -15.26 -50.79 -12.84
N ILE A 738 -15.24 -50.36 -14.10
CA ILE A 738 -16.15 -49.31 -14.61
C ILE A 738 -17.24 -49.99 -15.43
N ILE A 739 -18.50 -49.74 -15.04
CA ILE A 739 -19.67 -50.17 -15.78
C ILE A 739 -20.30 -48.96 -16.50
N LYS A 740 -21.17 -49.24 -17.47
CA LYS A 740 -21.95 -48.26 -18.22
C LYS A 740 -22.47 -47.12 -17.32
N GLU A 741 -22.35 -45.88 -17.81
CA GLU A 741 -22.60 -44.61 -17.06
C GLU A 741 -21.45 -44.18 -16.10
N ASN A 742 -20.22 -44.66 -16.30
CA ASN A 742 -19.04 -44.30 -15.49
C ASN A 742 -19.16 -44.63 -14.01
N ILE A 743 -19.96 -45.65 -13.67
CA ILE A 743 -20.11 -46.10 -12.29
C ILE A 743 -18.97 -47.05 -11.95
N GLU A 744 -18.19 -46.68 -10.94
CA GLU A 744 -17.05 -47.46 -10.46
C GLU A 744 -17.48 -48.42 -9.33
N ILE A 745 -17.23 -49.72 -9.52
CA ILE A 745 -17.47 -50.75 -8.52
C ILE A 745 -16.14 -51.13 -7.90
N ARG A 746 -16.03 -51.11 -6.56
CA ARG A 746 -14.83 -51.51 -5.81
C ARG A 746 -15.13 -52.68 -4.87
N VAL A 747 -14.27 -53.70 -4.91
CA VAL A 747 -14.38 -54.93 -4.12
C VAL A 747 -13.03 -55.18 -3.43
N PRO A 748 -12.97 -55.30 -2.09
CA PRO A 748 -11.73 -55.66 -1.39
C PRO A 748 -11.12 -56.95 -1.93
N ILE A 749 -9.79 -57.00 -2.08
CA ILE A 749 -9.07 -58.12 -2.73
C ILE A 749 -9.34 -59.49 -2.05
N ASN A 750 -9.81 -59.49 -0.80
CA ASN A 750 -10.07 -60.69 -0.02
C ASN A 750 -11.55 -61.11 0.05
N LYS A 751 -12.49 -60.35 -0.55
CA LYS A 751 -13.95 -60.55 -0.46
C LYS A 751 -14.56 -61.06 -1.76
N GLY A 752 -15.67 -61.80 -1.63
CA GLY A 752 -16.48 -62.28 -2.76
C GLY A 752 -15.77 -63.29 -3.68
N ILE A 753 -16.44 -63.63 -4.79
CA ILE A 753 -15.88 -64.55 -5.78
C ILE A 753 -14.70 -63.92 -6.55
N VAL A 754 -14.76 -62.62 -6.83
CA VAL A 754 -13.66 -61.89 -7.47
C VAL A 754 -12.37 -61.99 -6.63
N GLY A 755 -12.46 -61.78 -5.31
CA GLY A 755 -11.34 -61.96 -4.40
C GLY A 755 -10.89 -63.42 -4.25
N GLU A 756 -11.80 -64.39 -4.34
CA GLU A 756 -11.45 -65.82 -4.41
C GLU A 756 -10.64 -66.13 -5.68
N ALA A 757 -11.08 -65.64 -6.83
CA ALA A 757 -10.43 -65.83 -8.13
C ALA A 757 -9.07 -65.13 -8.20
N GLY A 758 -8.94 -63.93 -7.62
CA GLY A 758 -7.67 -63.21 -7.55
C GLY A 758 -6.55 -63.92 -6.76
N ARG A 759 -6.88 -64.93 -5.94
CA ARG A 759 -5.89 -65.74 -5.19
C ARG A 759 -5.48 -67.02 -5.92
N LYS A 760 -6.05 -67.30 -7.09
CA LYS A 760 -5.76 -68.50 -7.90
C LYS A 760 -4.42 -68.35 -8.65
N LYS A 761 -3.90 -69.46 -9.17
CA LYS A 761 -2.68 -69.47 -10.02
C LYS A 761 -3.04 -69.35 -11.51
N PRO A 762 -2.07 -69.04 -12.40
CA PRO A 762 -2.29 -69.08 -13.85
C PRO A 762 -2.94 -70.41 -14.28
N GLY A 763 -4.04 -70.32 -15.04
CA GLY A 763 -4.81 -71.48 -15.52
C GLY A 763 -5.91 -71.99 -14.58
N GLU A 764 -5.99 -71.49 -13.34
CA GLU A 764 -7.07 -71.79 -12.41
C GLU A 764 -8.19 -70.73 -12.49
N PHE A 765 -9.43 -71.11 -12.17
CA PHE A 765 -10.61 -70.23 -12.21
C PHE A 765 -11.61 -70.62 -11.12
N VAL A 766 -12.58 -69.75 -10.85
CA VAL A 766 -13.66 -70.01 -9.89
C VAL A 766 -14.98 -70.12 -10.62
N LYS A 767 -15.70 -71.22 -10.42
CA LYS A 767 -17.04 -71.45 -10.97
C LYS A 767 -18.03 -71.63 -9.83
N ALA A 768 -19.18 -70.96 -9.91
CA ALA A 768 -20.27 -71.14 -8.97
C ALA A 768 -21.63 -71.26 -9.67
N ARG A 769 -22.51 -72.04 -9.04
CA ARG A 769 -23.89 -72.33 -9.49
C ARG A 769 -24.84 -72.16 -8.32
N ASN A 770 -26.13 -72.01 -8.59
CA ASN A 770 -27.19 -71.82 -7.61
C ASN A 770 -26.93 -70.65 -6.65
N VAL A 771 -26.30 -69.59 -7.16
CA VAL A 771 -25.88 -68.43 -6.34
C VAL A 771 -27.09 -67.77 -5.67
N ASP A 772 -28.26 -67.78 -6.33
CA ASP A 772 -29.53 -67.30 -5.80
C ASP A 772 -30.01 -68.06 -4.54
N LYS A 773 -29.68 -69.35 -4.44
CA LYS A 773 -30.19 -70.25 -3.39
C LYS A 773 -29.14 -70.66 -2.35
N ASP A 774 -27.86 -70.62 -2.71
CA ASP A 774 -26.77 -71.11 -1.87
C ASP A 774 -26.41 -70.10 -0.76
N ASN A 775 -26.48 -70.53 0.50
CA ASN A 775 -26.20 -69.68 1.67
C ASN A 775 -24.70 -69.60 2.03
N ASN A 776 -23.81 -70.08 1.16
CA ASN A 776 -22.37 -69.91 1.36
C ASN A 776 -22.02 -68.40 1.49
N PRO A 777 -21.32 -67.99 2.57
CA PRO A 777 -20.97 -66.59 2.81
C PRO A 777 -20.23 -65.89 1.66
N ARG A 778 -19.55 -66.64 0.79
CA ARG A 778 -18.89 -66.08 -0.40
C ARG A 778 -19.84 -65.43 -1.40
N PHE A 779 -21.14 -65.76 -1.35
CA PHE A 779 -22.19 -65.20 -2.21
C PHE A 779 -22.95 -64.03 -1.57
N ASN A 780 -22.68 -63.70 -0.30
CA ASN A 780 -23.39 -62.63 0.42
C ASN A 780 -23.28 -61.30 -0.32
N GLU A 781 -22.10 -60.98 -0.84
CA GLU A 781 -21.88 -59.73 -1.59
C GLU A 781 -22.68 -59.71 -2.90
N ALA A 782 -22.64 -60.80 -3.67
CA ALA A 782 -23.42 -60.92 -4.91
C ALA A 782 -24.93 -60.78 -4.64
N LYS A 783 -25.46 -61.43 -3.58
CA LYS A 783 -26.87 -61.32 -3.18
C LYS A 783 -27.25 -59.92 -2.69
N LYS A 784 -26.35 -59.21 -2.00
CA LYS A 784 -26.55 -57.83 -1.56
C LYS A 784 -26.67 -56.89 -2.77
N GLN A 785 -25.78 -57.05 -3.76
CA GLN A 785 -25.82 -56.28 -5.01
C GLN A 785 -27.02 -56.62 -5.88
N ASP A 786 -27.38 -57.91 -5.99
CA ASP A 786 -28.58 -58.39 -6.70
C ASP A 786 -29.85 -57.73 -6.16
N LYS A 787 -29.99 -57.65 -4.83
CA LYS A 787 -31.12 -56.97 -4.17
C LYS A 787 -31.14 -55.47 -4.45
N LYS A 788 -29.96 -54.81 -4.47
CA LYS A 788 -29.83 -53.38 -4.76
C LYS A 788 -30.21 -53.05 -6.21
N ASN A 789 -29.85 -53.93 -7.15
CA ASN A 789 -29.98 -53.68 -8.59
C ASN A 789 -31.18 -54.39 -9.25
N ASP A 790 -32.09 -54.96 -8.44
CA ASP A 790 -33.24 -55.76 -8.91
C ASP A 790 -32.83 -56.83 -9.96
N TYR A 791 -31.73 -57.53 -9.65
CA TYR A 791 -31.09 -58.53 -10.50
C TYR A 791 -31.02 -59.88 -9.78
N THR A 792 -30.82 -60.98 -10.52
CA THR A 792 -30.62 -62.31 -9.92
C THR A 792 -29.47 -63.02 -10.58
N THR A 793 -28.45 -63.34 -9.79
CA THR A 793 -27.30 -64.13 -10.19
C THR A 793 -27.58 -65.61 -9.88
N TYR A 794 -27.66 -66.45 -10.92
CA TYR A 794 -27.89 -67.89 -10.82
C TYR A 794 -26.57 -68.67 -10.89
N ASN A 795 -25.68 -68.30 -11.81
CA ASN A 795 -24.37 -68.91 -11.97
C ASN A 795 -23.34 -67.88 -12.43
N LEU A 796 -22.07 -68.14 -12.11
CA LEU A 796 -20.96 -67.26 -12.44
C LEU A 796 -19.67 -68.04 -12.70
N LEU A 797 -18.78 -67.43 -13.47
CA LEU A 797 -17.42 -67.89 -13.75
C LEU A 797 -16.48 -66.69 -13.62
N ALA A 798 -15.48 -66.77 -12.75
CA ALA A 798 -14.46 -65.74 -12.57
C ALA A 798 -13.10 -66.28 -12.99
N ILE A 799 -12.46 -65.62 -13.95
CA ILE A 799 -11.18 -66.01 -14.54
C ILE A 799 -10.12 -64.94 -14.24
N PRO A 800 -9.06 -65.25 -13.47
CA PRO A 800 -7.94 -64.36 -13.27
C PRO A 800 -7.04 -64.30 -14.52
N LEU A 801 -6.60 -63.10 -14.87
CA LEU A 801 -5.70 -62.83 -15.99
C LEU A 801 -4.33 -62.41 -15.47
N PHE A 802 -3.28 -63.08 -15.96
CA PHE A 802 -1.90 -62.86 -15.55
C PHE A 802 -1.06 -62.34 -16.73
N ASN A 803 -0.12 -61.45 -16.47
CA ASN A 803 0.84 -60.99 -17.48
C ASN A 803 1.97 -62.00 -17.75
N GLU A 804 2.88 -61.67 -18.66
CA GLU A 804 4.04 -62.50 -19.00
C GLU A 804 5.00 -62.73 -17.82
N LYS A 805 4.91 -61.92 -16.76
CA LYS A 805 5.67 -62.07 -15.51
C LYS A 805 4.90 -62.85 -14.44
N GLU A 806 3.76 -63.45 -14.77
CA GLU A 806 2.83 -64.13 -13.86
C GLU A 806 2.24 -63.22 -12.76
N GLU A 807 2.17 -61.91 -13.01
CA GLU A 807 1.54 -60.95 -12.11
C GLU A 807 0.04 -60.84 -12.46
N LEU A 808 -0.83 -60.84 -11.44
CA LEU A 808 -2.28 -60.68 -11.63
C LEU A 808 -2.60 -59.27 -12.14
N VAL A 809 -3.23 -59.19 -13.30
CA VAL A 809 -3.65 -57.93 -13.94
C VAL A 809 -5.13 -57.64 -13.67
N ALA A 810 -5.99 -58.64 -13.87
CA ALA A 810 -7.43 -58.49 -13.80
C ALA A 810 -8.14 -59.80 -13.41
N VAL A 811 -9.40 -59.70 -13.02
CA VAL A 811 -10.34 -60.82 -12.88
C VAL A 811 -11.55 -60.52 -13.76
N VAL A 812 -11.85 -61.41 -14.71
CA VAL A 812 -13.03 -61.29 -15.58
C VAL A 812 -14.14 -62.17 -15.03
N GLU A 813 -15.24 -61.55 -14.64
CA GLU A 813 -16.41 -62.21 -14.07
C GLU A 813 -17.53 -62.30 -15.11
N PHE A 814 -17.92 -63.52 -15.46
CA PHE A 814 -19.06 -63.83 -16.31
C PHE A 814 -20.24 -64.23 -15.45
N VAL A 815 -21.38 -63.59 -15.67
CA VAL A 815 -22.59 -63.79 -14.88
C VAL A 815 -23.71 -64.30 -15.77
N ASN A 816 -24.37 -65.37 -15.31
CA ASN A 816 -25.49 -66.05 -15.94
C ASN A 816 -25.20 -66.51 -17.38
N LYS A 817 -24.73 -67.75 -17.54
CA LYS A 817 -24.65 -68.43 -18.84
C LYS A 817 -26.04 -68.51 -19.47
N LEU A 818 -26.15 -68.20 -20.76
CA LEU A 818 -27.39 -68.32 -21.53
C LEU A 818 -27.40 -69.58 -22.38
N LYS A 819 -28.61 -70.13 -22.62
CA LYS A 819 -28.79 -71.41 -23.35
C LYS A 819 -28.24 -71.40 -24.77
N ASN A 820 -28.31 -70.26 -25.47
CA ASN A 820 -27.77 -70.08 -26.82
C ASN A 820 -27.70 -68.60 -27.25
N ILE A 821 -27.00 -68.32 -28.35
CA ILE A 821 -26.87 -66.96 -28.93
C ILE A 821 -28.24 -66.34 -29.28
N GLN A 822 -29.23 -67.12 -29.72
CA GLN A 822 -30.58 -66.59 -30.02
C GLN A 822 -31.32 -66.11 -28.76
N SER A 823 -31.10 -66.77 -27.62
CA SER A 823 -31.63 -66.34 -26.32
C SER A 823 -30.97 -65.04 -25.86
N ARG A 824 -29.70 -64.81 -26.20
CA ARG A 824 -29.00 -63.53 -26.00
C ARG A 824 -29.57 -62.40 -26.87
N ILE A 825 -29.71 -62.61 -28.18
CA ILE A 825 -30.24 -61.60 -29.12
C ILE A 825 -31.67 -61.18 -28.74
N LYS A 826 -32.50 -62.11 -28.26
CA LYS A 826 -33.85 -61.81 -27.75
C LYS A 826 -33.85 -61.15 -26.36
N GLN A 827 -32.73 -61.15 -25.64
CA GLN A 827 -32.57 -60.49 -24.34
C GLN A 827 -32.16 -59.03 -24.49
N ASP A 828 -31.37 -58.68 -25.50
CA ASP A 828 -30.98 -57.28 -25.79
C ASP A 828 -32.17 -56.38 -26.20
N ILE A 829 -33.32 -56.98 -26.53
CA ILE A 829 -34.59 -56.32 -26.89
C ILE A 829 -35.48 -56.08 -25.63
N ALA A 830 -35.23 -56.79 -24.53
CA ALA A 830 -35.95 -56.64 -23.25
C ALA A 830 -35.34 -55.49 -22.42
N PRO A 831 -35.99 -55.03 -21.32
CA PRO A 831 -35.40 -54.03 -20.43
C PRO A 831 -34.00 -54.49 -19.97
N LYS A 832 -32.97 -53.68 -20.22
CA LYS A 832 -31.54 -54.06 -20.15
C LYS A 832 -31.05 -54.59 -18.79
N ASP A 833 -31.86 -54.46 -17.75
CA ASP A 833 -31.41 -54.69 -16.37
C ASP A 833 -31.99 -55.94 -15.70
N LYS A 834 -32.93 -56.67 -16.33
CA LYS A 834 -33.48 -57.93 -15.78
C LYS A 834 -33.14 -59.13 -16.64
N VAL A 835 -32.56 -60.16 -16.02
CA VAL A 835 -32.29 -61.44 -16.67
C VAL A 835 -33.54 -62.32 -16.72
N ASP A 836 -33.90 -62.80 -17.90
CA ASP A 836 -35.00 -63.76 -18.07
C ASP A 836 -34.52 -65.16 -17.69
N LYS A 837 -35.06 -65.68 -16.58
CA LYS A 837 -34.69 -66.99 -16.03
C LYS A 837 -34.84 -68.12 -17.06
N ASP A 838 -35.81 -68.05 -17.96
CA ASP A 838 -36.06 -69.11 -18.94
C ASP A 838 -34.97 -69.17 -20.02
N LYS A 839 -34.17 -68.11 -20.15
CA LYS A 839 -33.04 -68.02 -21.08
C LYS A 839 -31.70 -68.38 -20.43
N VAL A 840 -31.62 -68.42 -19.10
CA VAL A 840 -30.44 -68.84 -18.36
C VAL A 840 -30.26 -70.35 -18.48
N ASP A 841 -29.04 -70.77 -18.78
CA ASP A 841 -28.63 -72.16 -18.65
C ASP A 841 -28.34 -72.45 -17.17
N MET A 842 -29.21 -73.24 -16.53
CA MET A 842 -29.08 -73.58 -15.11
C MET A 842 -27.93 -74.56 -14.86
N GLU A 843 -27.42 -75.24 -15.89
CA GLU A 843 -26.14 -75.96 -15.81
C GLU A 843 -24.94 -75.00 -15.78
N GLY A 844 -25.12 -73.72 -16.11
CA GLY A 844 -24.08 -72.70 -15.99
C GLY A 844 -22.83 -72.98 -16.84
N PHE A 845 -21.71 -72.39 -16.44
CA PHE A 845 -20.44 -72.54 -17.18
C PHE A 845 -19.83 -73.94 -17.03
N THR A 846 -19.07 -74.36 -18.04
CA THR A 846 -18.38 -75.65 -18.15
C THR A 846 -16.86 -75.47 -18.06
N ASP A 847 -16.12 -76.56 -17.83
CA ASP A 847 -14.64 -76.50 -17.76
C ASP A 847 -13.98 -76.26 -19.12
N THR A 848 -14.76 -76.29 -20.21
CA THR A 848 -14.30 -75.90 -21.55
C THR A 848 -14.41 -74.40 -21.81
N ASP A 849 -15.24 -73.68 -21.05
CA ASP A 849 -15.47 -72.24 -21.26
C ASP A 849 -14.20 -71.40 -21.01
N PRO A 850 -13.39 -71.62 -19.96
CA PRO A 850 -12.12 -70.90 -19.80
C PRO A 850 -11.14 -71.09 -20.97
N LYS A 851 -11.17 -72.26 -21.62
CA LYS A 851 -10.34 -72.53 -22.80
C LYS A 851 -10.80 -71.73 -24.02
N LYS A 852 -12.11 -71.59 -24.24
CA LYS A 852 -12.66 -70.73 -25.30
C LYS A 852 -12.30 -69.26 -25.07
N PHE A 853 -12.46 -68.80 -23.83
CA PHE A 853 -12.08 -67.44 -23.46
C PHE A 853 -10.58 -67.17 -23.63
N SER A 854 -9.72 -68.19 -23.53
CA SER A 854 -8.28 -68.02 -23.66
C SER A 854 -7.86 -67.41 -25.01
N GLU A 855 -8.61 -67.68 -26.09
CA GLU A 855 -8.34 -67.16 -27.45
C GLU A 855 -8.43 -65.63 -27.53
N ILE A 856 -9.35 -65.02 -26.78
CA ILE A 856 -9.52 -63.56 -26.72
C ILE A 856 -8.84 -62.92 -25.50
N SER A 857 -8.50 -63.73 -24.47
CA SER A 857 -7.88 -63.25 -23.24
C SER A 857 -6.51 -62.60 -23.46
N TYR A 858 -5.72 -63.08 -24.43
CA TYR A 858 -4.40 -62.52 -24.75
C TYR A 858 -4.50 -61.08 -25.28
N ILE A 859 -5.44 -60.83 -26.20
CA ILE A 859 -5.71 -59.50 -26.75
C ILE A 859 -6.25 -58.58 -25.66
N MET A 860 -7.18 -59.10 -24.84
CA MET A 860 -7.74 -58.37 -23.71
C MET A 860 -6.64 -57.97 -22.72
N LEU A 861 -5.74 -58.88 -22.35
CA LEU A 861 -4.66 -58.63 -21.40
C LEU A 861 -3.73 -57.50 -21.84
N LYS A 862 -3.23 -57.53 -23.09
CA LYS A 862 -2.37 -56.45 -23.63
C LYS A 862 -3.07 -55.10 -23.62
N PHE A 863 -4.38 -55.09 -23.85
CA PHE A 863 -5.17 -53.87 -23.76
C PHE A 863 -5.37 -53.41 -22.31
N LEU A 864 -5.70 -54.31 -21.39
CA LEU A 864 -5.91 -53.99 -19.96
C LEU A 864 -4.65 -53.44 -19.30
N GLU A 865 -3.46 -53.91 -19.69
CA GLU A 865 -2.17 -53.35 -19.25
C GLU A 865 -2.00 -51.87 -19.70
N GLY A 866 -2.32 -51.56 -20.95
CA GLY A 866 -2.33 -50.18 -21.45
C GLY A 866 -3.45 -49.32 -20.85
N PHE A 867 -4.62 -49.92 -20.63
CA PHE A 867 -5.80 -49.27 -20.05
C PHE A 867 -5.54 -48.84 -18.60
N LYS A 868 -4.90 -49.70 -17.79
CA LYS A 868 -4.55 -49.38 -16.40
C LYS A 868 -3.69 -48.13 -16.31
N ALA A 869 -2.64 -48.04 -17.13
CA ALA A 869 -1.75 -46.86 -17.16
C ALA A 869 -2.49 -45.58 -17.61
N LEU A 870 -3.39 -45.68 -18.59
CA LEU A 870 -4.17 -44.53 -19.04
C LEU A 870 -5.21 -44.11 -17.99
N TYR A 871 -5.92 -45.06 -17.37
CA TYR A 871 -6.88 -44.78 -16.31
C TYR A 871 -6.23 -44.12 -15.09
N GLU A 872 -5.05 -44.59 -14.65
CA GLU A 872 -4.27 -43.93 -13.60
C GLU A 872 -3.93 -42.48 -14.00
N THR A 873 -3.68 -42.23 -15.29
CA THR A 873 -3.44 -40.89 -15.82
C THR A 873 -4.72 -40.03 -15.79
N THR A 874 -5.87 -40.56 -16.22
CA THR A 874 -7.17 -39.87 -16.17
C THR A 874 -7.61 -39.55 -14.74
N ARG A 875 -7.42 -40.48 -13.79
CA ARG A 875 -7.73 -40.27 -12.37
C ARG A 875 -6.86 -39.17 -11.75
N ARG A 876 -5.57 -39.14 -12.11
CA ARG A 876 -4.66 -38.05 -11.73
C ARG A 876 -5.14 -36.70 -12.27
N LYS A 877 -5.49 -36.62 -13.56
CA LYS A 877 -6.07 -35.40 -14.17
C LYS A 877 -7.33 -34.91 -13.44
N GLN A 878 -8.22 -35.81 -13.03
CA GLN A 878 -9.41 -35.43 -12.27
C GLN A 878 -9.08 -34.89 -10.86
N GLY A 879 -8.01 -35.41 -10.22
CA GLY A 879 -7.45 -34.84 -9.00
C GLY A 879 -6.92 -33.42 -9.23
N GLU A 880 -6.15 -33.22 -10.29
CA GLU A 880 -5.59 -31.92 -10.70
C GLU A 880 -6.69 -30.89 -11.02
N LEU A 881 -7.76 -31.30 -11.71
CA LEU A 881 -8.91 -30.44 -11.99
C LEU A 881 -9.62 -30.00 -10.71
N ARG A 882 -9.80 -30.90 -9.74
CA ARG A 882 -10.37 -30.56 -8.42
C ARG A 882 -9.47 -29.57 -7.68
N LEU A 883 -8.15 -29.79 -7.70
CA LEU A 883 -7.17 -28.88 -7.10
C LEU A 883 -7.22 -27.49 -7.75
N LYS A 884 -7.25 -27.43 -9.08
CA LYS A 884 -7.42 -26.17 -9.81
C LYS A 884 -8.70 -25.45 -9.42
N ASN A 885 -9.83 -26.14 -9.40
CA ASN A 885 -11.11 -25.53 -9.04
C ASN A 885 -11.06 -24.97 -7.62
N ALA A 886 -10.58 -25.77 -6.66
CA ALA A 886 -10.38 -25.36 -5.28
C ALA A 886 -9.54 -24.08 -5.17
N ILE A 887 -8.37 -24.03 -5.82
CA ILE A 887 -7.49 -22.86 -5.78
C ILE A 887 -8.06 -21.68 -6.57
N THR A 888 -8.71 -21.90 -7.71
CA THR A 888 -9.36 -20.83 -8.48
C THR A 888 -10.43 -20.16 -7.62
N THR A 889 -11.22 -20.97 -6.91
CA THR A 889 -12.20 -20.47 -5.96
C THR A 889 -11.55 -19.71 -4.81
N LEU A 890 -10.39 -20.14 -4.28
CA LEU A 890 -9.62 -19.34 -3.32
C LEU A 890 -9.16 -17.99 -3.92
N SER A 891 -8.76 -17.96 -5.20
CA SER A 891 -8.35 -16.73 -5.89
C SER A 891 -9.50 -15.76 -6.21
N GLU A 892 -10.73 -16.26 -6.19
CA GLU A 892 -11.95 -15.47 -6.33
C GLU A 892 -12.47 -14.93 -5.00
N ILE A 893 -11.90 -15.37 -3.88
CA ILE A 893 -12.24 -14.81 -2.57
C ILE A 893 -11.97 -13.31 -2.64
N ASN A 894 -13.01 -12.53 -2.31
CA ASN A 894 -12.84 -11.09 -2.20
C ASN A 894 -11.79 -10.84 -1.13
N ILE A 895 -10.82 -9.99 -1.42
CA ILE A 895 -9.74 -9.71 -0.50
C ILE A 895 -10.29 -8.94 0.74
N ASP A 896 -11.47 -8.33 0.64
CA ASP A 896 -12.28 -7.79 1.75
C ASP A 896 -13.03 -8.85 2.58
N ALA A 897 -12.93 -10.14 2.24
CA ALA A 897 -13.68 -11.19 2.92
C ALA A 897 -13.30 -11.23 4.40
N GLU A 898 -14.30 -11.31 5.27
CA GLU A 898 -14.05 -11.49 6.70
C GLU A 898 -13.20 -12.76 6.92
N ARG A 899 -12.35 -12.71 7.94
CA ARG A 899 -11.48 -13.83 8.35
C ARG A 899 -12.22 -15.18 8.38
N SER A 900 -13.45 -15.18 8.87
CA SER A 900 -14.37 -16.35 8.91
C SER A 900 -14.63 -16.93 7.52
N GLN A 901 -14.93 -16.09 6.53
CA GLN A 901 -15.22 -16.51 5.16
C GLN A 901 -14.01 -17.16 4.49
N ILE A 902 -12.80 -16.62 4.69
CA ILE A 902 -11.56 -17.22 4.15
C ILE A 902 -11.34 -18.60 4.76
N PHE A 903 -11.55 -18.73 6.08
CA PHE A 903 -11.36 -20.00 6.79
C PHE A 903 -12.38 -21.06 6.36
N GLU A 904 -13.66 -20.69 6.30
CA GLU A 904 -14.73 -21.55 5.79
C GLU A 904 -14.42 -22.02 4.38
N LYS A 905 -13.95 -21.11 3.51
CA LYS A 905 -13.63 -21.44 2.12
C LYS A 905 -12.45 -22.39 2.00
N VAL A 906 -11.37 -22.16 2.75
CA VAL A 906 -10.21 -23.07 2.79
C VAL A 906 -10.62 -24.46 3.26
N GLN A 907 -11.45 -24.55 4.31
CA GLN A 907 -11.97 -25.81 4.83
C GLN A 907 -12.85 -26.53 3.80
N GLU A 908 -13.82 -25.82 3.24
CA GLU A 908 -14.79 -26.36 2.28
C GLU A 908 -14.10 -26.89 1.01
N GLU A 909 -13.15 -26.15 0.46
CA GLU A 909 -12.44 -26.55 -0.75
C GLU A 909 -11.47 -27.70 -0.49
N ALA A 910 -10.79 -27.75 0.68
CA ALA A 910 -9.98 -28.91 1.07
C ALA A 910 -10.83 -30.18 1.24
N LYS A 911 -12.00 -30.06 1.89
CA LYS A 911 -12.96 -31.16 2.05
C LYS A 911 -13.38 -31.74 0.70
N LYS A 912 -13.78 -30.87 -0.25
CA LYS A 912 -14.18 -31.28 -1.61
C LYS A 912 -13.02 -31.90 -2.39
N LEU A 913 -11.83 -31.31 -2.28
CA LEU A 913 -10.63 -31.74 -2.99
C LEU A 913 -10.35 -33.24 -2.78
N VAL A 914 -10.40 -33.69 -1.52
CA VAL A 914 -10.13 -35.09 -1.18
C VAL A 914 -11.36 -35.88 -0.76
N ASN A 915 -12.57 -35.39 -1.04
CA ASN A 915 -13.83 -36.10 -0.75
C ASN A 915 -13.93 -36.58 0.73
N ALA A 916 -13.65 -35.67 1.66
CA ALA A 916 -13.80 -35.92 3.09
C ALA A 916 -15.23 -35.59 3.58
N ASP A 917 -15.61 -36.13 4.73
CA ASP A 917 -16.91 -35.82 5.35
C ASP A 917 -16.89 -34.49 6.08
N ARG A 918 -15.84 -34.24 6.86
CA ARG A 918 -15.63 -32.99 7.59
C ARG A 918 -14.21 -32.48 7.40
N SER A 919 -14.07 -31.18 7.61
CA SER A 919 -12.81 -30.45 7.58
C SER A 919 -12.79 -29.49 8.75
N THR A 920 -11.63 -29.35 9.37
CA THR A 920 -11.39 -28.37 10.43
C THR A 920 -10.04 -27.70 10.19
N LEU A 921 -10.03 -26.37 10.19
CA LEU A 921 -8.80 -25.58 10.12
C LEU A 921 -8.47 -25.08 11.53
N TRP A 922 -7.36 -25.56 12.07
CA TRP A 922 -6.88 -25.23 13.40
C TRP A 922 -5.81 -24.14 13.33
N HIS A 923 -6.11 -22.97 13.90
CA HIS A 923 -5.23 -21.80 13.85
C HIS A 923 -4.27 -21.78 15.03
N LEU A 924 -3.00 -21.46 14.78
CA LEU A 924 -2.01 -21.31 15.83
C LEU A 924 -2.12 -19.93 16.48
N ASP A 925 -2.46 -19.88 17.77
CA ASP A 925 -2.19 -18.71 18.61
C ASP A 925 -0.77 -18.81 19.18
N ARG A 926 0.15 -18.05 18.58
CA ARG A 926 1.56 -18.03 18.97
C ARG A 926 1.78 -17.54 20.41
N LYS A 927 0.90 -16.70 20.96
CA LYS A 927 1.07 -16.15 22.33
C LYS A 927 0.77 -17.20 23.40
N SER A 928 -0.30 -17.96 23.20
CA SER A 928 -0.72 -19.01 24.12
C SER A 928 -0.11 -20.39 23.81
N ASN A 929 0.55 -20.52 22.65
CA ASN A 929 1.06 -21.78 22.11
C ASN A 929 -0.02 -22.88 22.03
N LYS A 930 -1.21 -22.47 21.57
CA LYS A 930 -2.38 -23.34 21.40
C LYS A 930 -2.93 -23.22 19.98
N LEU A 931 -3.54 -24.29 19.52
CA LEU A 931 -4.34 -24.35 18.31
C LEU A 931 -5.81 -24.10 18.67
N TRP A 932 -6.57 -23.44 17.80
CA TRP A 932 -8.00 -23.28 18.01
C TRP A 932 -8.81 -23.35 16.71
N ALA A 933 -10.05 -23.79 16.81
CA ALA A 933 -11.01 -23.86 15.70
C ALA A 933 -12.44 -23.60 16.21
N HIS A 934 -13.34 -23.15 15.33
CA HIS A 934 -14.77 -23.04 15.63
C HIS A 934 -15.51 -24.30 15.19
N PHE A 935 -16.47 -24.71 16.01
CA PHE A 935 -17.38 -25.83 15.75
C PHE A 935 -18.81 -25.36 15.98
N ASP A 936 -19.70 -25.67 15.04
CA ASP A 936 -21.13 -25.37 15.19
C ASP A 936 -21.80 -26.56 15.89
N GLU A 937 -22.20 -26.36 17.15
CA GLU A 937 -22.98 -27.32 17.96
C GLU A 937 -24.31 -26.65 18.33
N ASP A 938 -25.44 -27.30 18.05
CA ASP A 938 -26.79 -26.81 18.37
C ASP A 938 -27.14 -25.40 17.83
N GLY A 939 -26.49 -24.96 16.75
CA GLY A 939 -26.71 -23.64 16.15
C GLY A 939 -25.94 -22.50 16.82
N GLU A 940 -25.08 -22.80 17.79
CA GLU A 940 -24.10 -21.85 18.36
C GLU A 940 -22.66 -22.23 17.96
N SER A 941 -21.89 -21.24 17.51
CA SER A 941 -20.48 -21.46 17.15
C SER A 941 -19.61 -21.40 18.40
N GLN A 942 -18.98 -22.52 18.77
CA GLN A 942 -18.09 -22.64 19.92
C GLN A 942 -16.62 -22.76 19.51
N ARG A 943 -15.74 -22.03 20.20
CA ARG A 943 -14.29 -22.09 20.01
C ARG A 943 -13.70 -23.21 20.87
N LYS A 944 -13.08 -24.21 20.24
CA LYS A 944 -12.30 -25.27 20.92
C LYS A 944 -10.81 -24.98 20.80
N GLU A 945 -10.04 -25.30 21.84
CA GLU A 945 -8.59 -25.09 21.91
C GLU A 945 -7.84 -26.40 22.22
N VAL A 946 -6.70 -26.60 21.57
CA VAL A 946 -5.82 -27.75 21.78
C VAL A 946 -4.37 -27.27 21.93
N PRO A 947 -3.66 -27.60 23.03
CA PRO A 947 -2.25 -27.26 23.16
C PRO A 947 -1.38 -27.92 22.08
N VAL A 948 -0.32 -27.23 21.64
CA VAL A 948 0.70 -27.84 20.77
C VAL A 948 1.31 -29.07 21.48
N GLY A 949 1.50 -30.16 20.74
CA GLY A 949 1.92 -31.48 21.24
C GLY A 949 0.77 -32.43 21.65
N THR A 950 -0.45 -31.93 21.82
CA THR A 950 -1.61 -32.73 22.27
C THR A 950 -2.47 -33.23 21.12
N GLY A 951 -2.93 -34.49 21.18
CA GLY A 951 -3.76 -35.09 20.14
C GLY A 951 -3.05 -35.20 18.79
N TYR A 952 -3.80 -35.50 17.71
CA TYR A 952 -3.21 -35.58 16.36
C TYR A 952 -2.79 -34.20 15.85
N VAL A 953 -3.68 -33.20 15.97
CA VAL A 953 -3.46 -31.84 15.47
C VAL A 953 -2.29 -31.16 16.19
N GLY A 954 -2.22 -31.25 17.52
CA GLY A 954 -1.11 -30.67 18.28
C GLY A 954 0.23 -31.34 17.99
N LYS A 955 0.27 -32.66 17.74
CA LYS A 955 1.49 -33.36 17.30
C LYS A 955 1.93 -32.92 15.91
N VAL A 956 0.99 -32.72 14.98
CA VAL A 956 1.30 -32.19 13.65
C VAL A 956 1.88 -30.78 13.75
N ALA A 957 1.30 -29.93 14.61
CA ALA A 957 1.83 -28.60 14.86
C ALA A 957 3.24 -28.61 15.46
N GLU A 958 3.50 -29.47 16.45
CA GLU A 958 4.81 -29.58 17.10
C GLU A 958 5.92 -30.03 16.13
N HIS A 959 5.63 -31.01 15.27
CA HIS A 959 6.64 -31.65 14.43
C HIS A 959 6.66 -31.16 12.98
N CYS A 960 5.64 -30.41 12.55
CA CYS A 960 5.41 -30.01 11.16
C CYS A 960 5.46 -31.21 10.18
N LYS A 961 4.88 -32.35 10.59
CA LYS A 961 4.81 -33.58 9.80
C LYS A 961 3.37 -34.03 9.66
N SER A 962 2.95 -34.34 8.44
CA SER A 962 1.62 -34.86 8.15
C SER A 962 1.36 -36.20 8.83
N LEU A 963 0.11 -36.44 9.22
CA LEU A 963 -0.39 -37.70 9.75
C LEU A 963 -1.56 -38.18 8.87
N ASN A 964 -1.50 -39.42 8.42
CA ASN A 964 -2.58 -40.08 7.68
C ASN A 964 -2.92 -41.39 8.38
N ILE A 965 -4.16 -41.51 8.86
CA ILE A 965 -4.65 -42.60 9.70
C ILE A 965 -5.79 -43.33 8.98
N SER A 966 -5.63 -44.65 8.90
CA SER A 966 -6.44 -45.59 8.12
C SER A 966 -7.64 -46.11 8.91
N PHE A 967 -8.83 -46.23 8.30
CA PHE A 967 -10.04 -46.69 8.99
C PHE A 967 -9.95 -48.12 9.54
N GLU A 968 -9.09 -48.97 8.97
CA GLU A 968 -8.90 -50.36 9.43
C GLU A 968 -8.33 -50.46 10.84
N ARG A 969 -7.75 -49.38 11.35
CA ARG A 969 -7.23 -49.32 12.71
C ARG A 969 -8.33 -49.05 13.75
N TYR A 970 -9.57 -48.80 13.31
CA TYR A 970 -10.74 -48.63 14.16
C TYR A 970 -10.95 -49.85 15.07
N GLY A 971 -11.00 -49.60 16.38
CA GLY A 971 -11.10 -50.65 17.41
C GLY A 971 -9.75 -51.11 18.02
N GLU A 972 -8.59 -50.60 17.57
CA GLU A 972 -7.31 -50.85 18.25
C GLU A 972 -7.26 -50.20 19.66
N PRO A 973 -6.66 -50.84 20.68
CA PRO A 973 -6.44 -50.20 21.99
C PRO A 973 -5.59 -48.92 21.83
N ASN A 974 -6.10 -47.78 22.32
CA ASN A 974 -5.57 -46.41 22.13
C ASN A 974 -5.90 -45.72 20.77
N TYR A 975 -6.83 -46.26 19.98
CA TYR A 975 -7.22 -45.70 18.68
C TYR A 975 -8.43 -44.74 18.73
N ALA A 976 -9.01 -44.45 19.89
CA ALA A 976 -10.18 -43.56 19.96
C ALA A 976 -9.87 -42.17 19.37
N ILE A 977 -10.40 -41.90 18.18
CA ILE A 977 -10.49 -40.57 17.57
C ILE A 977 -11.92 -40.07 17.81
N SER A 978 -12.29 -39.87 19.07
CA SER A 978 -13.48 -39.09 19.41
C SER A 978 -13.01 -37.71 19.83
N LEU A 979 -13.59 -36.66 19.22
CA LEU A 979 -13.62 -35.34 19.85
C LEU A 979 -14.55 -35.49 21.05
N GLU A 980 -14.01 -35.42 22.26
CA GLU A 980 -14.67 -35.78 23.53
C GLU A 980 -16.10 -35.21 23.71
N SER A 981 -17.08 -36.10 23.95
CA SER A 981 -18.08 -36.04 25.03
C SER A 981 -18.79 -37.40 25.14
N ASP A 982 -19.13 -37.82 26.37
CA ASP A 982 -19.86 -39.06 26.70
C ASP A 982 -21.34 -39.03 26.24
N ASP A 983 -21.64 -38.44 25.08
CA ASP A 983 -22.98 -38.35 24.53
C ASP A 983 -23.20 -39.43 23.45
N GLU A 984 -24.38 -40.07 23.51
CA GLU A 984 -24.81 -41.14 22.59
C GLU A 984 -24.94 -40.65 21.12
N ASN A 985 -24.77 -39.34 20.86
CA ASN A 985 -24.81 -38.69 19.53
C ASN A 985 -23.44 -38.17 19.03
N SER A 986 -22.31 -38.60 19.62
CA SER A 986 -20.98 -38.09 19.28
C SER A 986 -20.51 -38.48 17.85
N TYR A 987 -19.97 -37.50 17.12
CA TYR A 987 -19.38 -37.71 15.79
C TYR A 987 -18.12 -38.59 15.86
N LEU A 988 -18.09 -39.68 15.10
CA LEU A 988 -16.98 -40.64 15.08
C LEU A 988 -16.04 -40.42 13.90
N ILE A 989 -14.73 -40.41 14.17
CA ILE A 989 -13.68 -40.31 13.15
C ILE A 989 -13.05 -41.69 12.94
N TYR A 990 -13.23 -42.24 11.75
CA TYR A 990 -12.76 -43.55 11.31
C TYR A 990 -11.41 -43.43 10.59
N SER A 991 -11.30 -42.52 9.61
CA SER A 991 -10.06 -42.16 8.91
C SER A 991 -9.75 -40.68 9.06
N LEU A 992 -8.47 -40.31 9.06
CA LEU A 992 -8.01 -38.95 9.37
C LEU A 992 -6.80 -38.58 8.51
N ILE A 993 -6.78 -37.38 7.95
CA ILE A 993 -5.56 -36.76 7.44
C ILE A 993 -5.37 -35.39 8.10
N CYS A 994 -4.22 -35.18 8.75
CA CYS A 994 -3.84 -33.92 9.37
C CYS A 994 -2.54 -33.42 8.75
N MET A 995 -2.53 -32.19 8.25
CA MET A 995 -1.37 -31.61 7.57
C MET A 995 -1.08 -30.19 8.06
N PRO A 996 0.21 -29.81 8.23
CA PRO A 996 0.57 -28.45 8.55
C PRO A 996 0.39 -27.55 7.32
N ILE A 997 -0.06 -26.31 7.55
CA ILE A 997 -0.04 -25.23 6.57
C ILE A 997 1.07 -24.27 7.00
N LEU A 998 2.08 -24.15 6.14
CA LEU A 998 3.31 -23.39 6.42
C LEU A 998 3.42 -22.18 5.49
N ASN A 999 3.93 -21.06 6.00
CA ASN A 999 4.24 -19.89 5.17
C ASN A 999 5.55 -20.10 4.36
N SER A 1000 5.96 -19.08 3.60
CA SER A 1000 7.18 -19.08 2.78
C SER A 1000 8.47 -19.32 3.58
N ASP A 1001 8.47 -18.98 4.86
CA ASP A 1001 9.61 -19.11 5.77
C ASP A 1001 9.55 -20.40 6.59
N LYS A 1002 8.61 -21.29 6.24
CA LYS A 1002 8.35 -22.59 6.88
C LYS A 1002 7.85 -22.46 8.31
N GLU A 1003 7.27 -21.32 8.67
CA GLU A 1003 6.58 -21.16 9.93
C GLU A 1003 5.16 -21.73 9.83
N LEU A 1004 4.68 -22.32 10.92
CA LEU A 1004 3.35 -22.90 11.01
C LEU A 1004 2.29 -21.80 11.16
N LEU A 1005 1.33 -21.76 10.23
CA LEU A 1005 0.17 -20.87 10.27
C LEU A 1005 -1.04 -21.58 10.89
N ALA A 1006 -1.30 -22.79 10.40
CA ALA A 1006 -2.46 -23.58 10.78
C ALA A 1006 -2.20 -25.08 10.58
N VAL A 1007 -3.10 -25.92 11.09
CA VAL A 1007 -3.16 -27.35 10.79
C VAL A 1007 -4.53 -27.64 10.19
N ILE A 1008 -4.56 -28.23 9.00
CA ILE A 1008 -5.81 -28.70 8.40
C ILE A 1008 -6.03 -30.16 8.77
N GLN A 1009 -7.21 -30.47 9.27
CA GLN A 1009 -7.66 -31.81 9.63
C GLN A 1009 -8.86 -32.16 8.76
N LEU A 1010 -8.79 -33.29 8.05
CA LEU A 1010 -9.94 -33.83 7.32
C LEU A 1010 -10.30 -35.21 7.84
N ASP A 1011 -11.59 -35.37 8.13
CA ASP A 1011 -12.15 -36.54 8.78
C ASP A 1011 -12.97 -37.36 7.79
N ASN A 1012 -12.86 -38.67 7.90
CA ASN A 1012 -13.68 -39.67 7.21
C ASN A 1012 -13.69 -39.50 5.70
N LYS A 1013 -12.74 -40.15 5.02
CA LYS A 1013 -12.75 -40.27 3.57
C LYS A 1013 -14.06 -40.95 3.12
N LYS A 1014 -14.81 -40.30 2.24
CA LYS A 1014 -16.03 -40.89 1.66
C LYS A 1014 -15.68 -41.81 0.50
N LYS A 1015 -16.26 -43.01 0.52
CA LYS A 1015 -16.21 -43.95 -0.59
C LYS A 1015 -16.96 -43.35 -1.80
N PRO A 1016 -16.42 -43.41 -3.03
CA PRO A 1016 -17.11 -42.92 -4.21
C PRO A 1016 -18.36 -43.78 -4.51
N GLY A 1017 -19.50 -43.14 -4.82
CA GLY A 1017 -20.76 -43.80 -5.19
C GLY A 1017 -22.01 -43.07 -4.67
N ASN A 1018 -23.20 -43.49 -5.13
CA ASN A 1018 -24.48 -42.99 -4.61
C ASN A 1018 -24.82 -43.69 -3.29
N PHE A 1019 -24.50 -43.03 -2.19
CA PHE A 1019 -24.98 -43.34 -0.85
C PHE A 1019 -26.06 -42.30 -0.49
N SER A 1020 -27.17 -42.72 0.13
CA SER A 1020 -28.18 -41.78 0.62
C SER A 1020 -27.63 -41.05 1.85
N ASP A 1021 -27.58 -39.72 1.82
CA ASP A 1021 -27.11 -38.86 2.93
C ASP A 1021 -28.02 -38.92 4.18
N ASP A 1022 -29.17 -39.59 4.12
CA ASP A 1022 -30.28 -39.40 5.07
C ASP A 1022 -30.24 -40.19 6.38
N ASN A 1023 -29.33 -41.14 6.62
CA ASN A 1023 -29.36 -41.94 7.86
C ASN A 1023 -28.03 -41.93 8.60
N HIS A 1024 -27.74 -40.85 9.33
CA HIS A 1024 -26.67 -40.82 10.33
C HIS A 1024 -27.11 -41.37 11.70
N GLU A 1025 -28.41 -41.61 11.92
CA GLU A 1025 -28.99 -41.97 13.23
C GLU A 1025 -29.00 -43.48 13.56
N ASP A 1026 -28.57 -44.36 12.63
CA ASP A 1026 -28.75 -45.83 12.76
C ASP A 1026 -27.43 -46.64 12.66
N TYR A 1027 -26.28 -45.98 12.82
CA TYR A 1027 -24.97 -46.67 12.75
C TYR A 1027 -24.58 -47.32 14.09
N ASP A 1028 -24.49 -48.66 14.07
CA ASP A 1028 -23.90 -49.45 15.15
C ASP A 1028 -22.46 -49.02 15.43
N SER A 1029 -22.19 -48.52 16.65
CA SER A 1029 -20.86 -48.04 17.09
C SER A 1029 -19.77 -49.11 17.09
N THR A 1030 -20.12 -50.38 16.82
CA THR A 1030 -19.15 -51.48 16.71
C THR A 1030 -18.61 -51.71 15.30
N GLN A 1031 -19.14 -51.05 14.27
CA GLN A 1031 -18.71 -51.24 12.88
C GLN A 1031 -18.57 -49.93 12.10
N VAL A 1032 -17.53 -49.84 11.27
CA VAL A 1032 -17.31 -48.68 10.38
C VAL A 1032 -18.39 -48.65 9.28
N PRO A 1033 -19.15 -47.55 9.11
CA PRO A 1033 -20.13 -47.37 8.04
C PRO A 1033 -19.54 -47.62 6.64
N GLU A 1034 -20.30 -48.25 5.73
CA GLU A 1034 -19.84 -48.55 4.37
C GLU A 1034 -19.38 -47.30 3.60
N LEU A 1035 -20.01 -46.15 3.85
CA LEU A 1035 -19.62 -44.86 3.29
C LEU A 1035 -18.21 -44.41 3.71
N PHE A 1036 -17.77 -44.76 4.93
CA PHE A 1036 -16.50 -44.34 5.52
C PHE A 1036 -15.43 -45.44 5.55
N GLN A 1037 -15.69 -46.58 4.91
CA GLN A 1037 -14.69 -47.62 4.64
C GLN A 1037 -13.79 -47.22 3.46
N ALA A 1038 -13.14 -46.05 3.58
CA ALA A 1038 -12.15 -45.57 2.62
C ALA A 1038 -11.02 -44.83 3.35
N ASN A 1039 -9.84 -44.84 2.74
CA ASN A 1039 -8.63 -44.20 3.27
C ASN A 1039 -8.19 -43.03 2.39
N PHE A 1040 -7.58 -42.03 3.02
CA PHE A 1040 -6.85 -41.00 2.30
C PHE A 1040 -5.61 -41.62 1.64
N THR A 1041 -5.46 -41.38 0.34
CA THR A 1041 -4.37 -41.94 -0.47
C THR A 1041 -3.15 -41.03 -0.46
N LYS A 1042 -1.98 -41.51 -0.94
CA LYS A 1042 -0.81 -40.66 -1.15
C LYS A 1042 -1.05 -39.56 -2.18
N GLU A 1043 -1.93 -39.80 -3.14
CA GLU A 1043 -2.35 -38.78 -4.10
C GLU A 1043 -3.16 -37.69 -3.39
N ASP A 1044 -4.04 -38.04 -2.45
CA ASP A 1044 -4.78 -37.06 -1.64
C ASP A 1044 -3.81 -36.18 -0.82
N GLU A 1045 -2.78 -36.78 -0.19
CA GLU A 1045 -1.72 -36.04 0.52
C GLU A 1045 -1.00 -35.05 -0.42
N LYS A 1046 -0.68 -35.49 -1.64
CA LYS A 1046 0.03 -34.64 -2.62
C LYS A 1046 -0.83 -33.47 -3.08
N LEU A 1047 -2.10 -33.71 -3.40
CA LEU A 1047 -3.05 -32.66 -3.79
C LEU A 1047 -3.29 -31.67 -2.65
N LEU A 1048 -3.46 -32.17 -1.42
CA LEU A 1048 -3.59 -31.33 -0.22
C LEU A 1048 -2.34 -30.51 0.05
N ASN A 1049 -1.15 -31.06 -0.17
CA ASN A 1049 0.10 -30.31 0.01
C ASN A 1049 0.17 -29.10 -0.92
N GLU A 1050 -0.15 -29.27 -2.21
CA GLU A 1050 -0.21 -28.18 -3.18
C GLU A 1050 -1.31 -27.17 -2.82
N PHE A 1051 -2.49 -27.64 -2.42
CA PHE A 1051 -3.57 -26.78 -1.93
C PHE A 1051 -3.14 -25.97 -0.70
N ASN A 1052 -2.47 -26.59 0.27
CA ASN A 1052 -2.01 -25.95 1.49
C ASN A 1052 -0.97 -24.85 1.22
N ILE A 1053 -0.12 -25.01 0.20
CA ILE A 1053 0.80 -23.94 -0.24
C ILE A 1053 0.02 -22.72 -0.74
N ALA A 1054 -1.03 -22.94 -1.55
CA ALA A 1054 -1.89 -21.85 -2.00
C ALA A 1054 -2.65 -21.21 -0.83
N ALA A 1055 -3.26 -22.03 0.03
CA ALA A 1055 -3.99 -21.58 1.22
C ALA A 1055 -3.09 -20.79 2.18
N ALA A 1056 -1.82 -21.16 2.33
CA ALA A 1056 -0.87 -20.45 3.18
C ALA A 1056 -0.70 -18.98 2.79
N SER A 1057 -0.73 -18.64 1.50
CA SER A 1057 -0.64 -17.25 1.05
C SER A 1057 -1.84 -16.43 1.54
N TYR A 1058 -3.06 -17.00 1.51
CA TYR A 1058 -4.27 -16.34 2.01
C TYR A 1058 -4.31 -16.25 3.54
N LEU A 1059 -3.86 -17.29 4.24
CA LEU A 1059 -3.77 -17.27 5.70
C LEU A 1059 -2.71 -16.29 6.22
N SER A 1060 -1.56 -16.19 5.53
CA SER A 1060 -0.51 -15.21 5.86
C SER A 1060 -1.02 -13.77 5.71
N GLN A 1061 -1.91 -13.54 4.73
CA GLN A 1061 -2.52 -12.23 4.55
C GLN A 1061 -3.35 -11.81 5.77
N ILE A 1062 -4.12 -12.74 6.35
CA ILE A 1062 -4.91 -12.48 7.57
C ILE A 1062 -3.99 -12.13 8.74
N GLU A 1063 -2.89 -12.85 8.94
CA GLU A 1063 -1.91 -12.51 9.99
C GLU A 1063 -1.34 -11.09 9.77
N LEU A 1064 -0.97 -10.77 8.53
CA LEU A 1064 -0.43 -9.45 8.18
C LEU A 1064 -1.44 -8.31 8.47
N PHE A 1065 -2.72 -8.53 8.17
CA PHE A 1065 -3.79 -7.58 8.51
C PHE A 1065 -3.96 -7.38 10.01
N GLU A 1066 -3.95 -8.47 10.78
CA GLU A 1066 -4.07 -8.38 12.24
C GLU A 1066 -2.90 -7.63 12.86
N GLU A 1067 -1.69 -7.82 12.31
CA GLU A 1067 -0.52 -7.06 12.75
C GLU A 1067 -0.61 -5.58 12.37
N MET A 1068 -1.06 -5.24 11.16
CA MET A 1068 -1.27 -3.85 10.75
C MET A 1068 -2.29 -3.14 11.66
N HIS A 1069 -3.44 -3.77 11.90
CA HIS A 1069 -4.49 -3.23 12.76
C HIS A 1069 -4.02 -3.05 14.22
N LYS A 1070 -3.20 -3.97 14.70
CA LYS A 1070 -2.58 -3.86 16.02
C LYS A 1070 -1.59 -2.71 16.10
N ILE A 1071 -0.77 -2.50 15.07
CA ILE A 1071 0.19 -1.37 15.03
C ILE A 1071 -0.53 -0.04 14.93
N ALA A 1072 -1.62 0.07 14.17
CA ALA A 1072 -2.36 1.32 14.06
C ALA A 1072 -3.20 1.66 15.30
N SER A 1073 -3.52 0.66 16.13
CA SER A 1073 -4.25 0.86 17.38
C SER A 1073 -3.36 1.14 18.59
N SER A 1074 -2.06 0.79 18.52
CA SER A 1074 -1.04 1.13 19.51
C SER A 1074 -0.44 2.51 19.25
#